data_AF-A0A553GQI9-F1
#
_entry.id   AF-A0A553GQI9-F1
#
_cell.length_a   1.000
_cell.length_b   1.000
_cell.length_c   1.000
_cell.angle_alpha   90.00
_cell.angle_beta   90.00
_cell.angle_gamma   90.00
#
_symmetry.space_group_name_H-M   'P 1'
#
loop_
_entity.id
_entity.type
_entity.pdbx_description
1 polymer ?
#
loop_
_entity_poly.entity_id
_entity_poly.type
_entity_poly.pdbx_seq_one_letter_code
_entity_poly.pdbx_strand_id
1 'polypeptide(L)'
;MQKSIYLIICLILSSLSMQGYAQNPRQFFQDTWKEKHYITPSSYTNSTLPTTSGDARVTFNTNLVLNKVLPTHLGVNTTFRNGNTQLDRTQLYTNAGIGSMRYPAGSGSNIYFYDGNTPTETRVEFNPIDGTLSKHNSMPPEMFVQFKKNANSEATVVVNYFYARYGITTEGTREARVQQAADYAAGFVRRLNIELDAGIKYWEIGNECYGAWEEGYEIDGVVTTGQEYGEDFCVFAEAMKAVDASIKVGAVVTREDDDWNSGLLPEVKDHADFLVVHNYFTSVKDATAENILASVPQVESVHTTLLDCIEKYTGKPRDYYPVAMTEFNSRGPMNCTMVNGLFVTQVLAEAIKNGYGMVDLWVSEWNWSESAQESKGFLAKADPQQADYTPRQSYMPYQYINSHFGDQMIEASSNNAHIKTYASTFSSGEVGLIIINTDANAHTVNIDLSTFATEEADMYWHELHANSLEAGDHKFYINGETGTSTGGGPNNYASIAPFKAQLKSENTFEAKKYSVNFLVLKPKVTVPRRNVLMIAVDDLRPVLNCYGESQIHSPNIDRLAEQGVVFTKAYCQWAVCGPSRASIMSGLTPDGTGIRNLSSQLRTENPEVLTLPEYFLNNGYTTAGAGKIYDPRNVDDKHDAYSWTIPYTNPSDYTYPTEYGPFVQGSNYRVAANMATEQGPAGVDDDGYTDGQIALDALGKLDALASESENFFLAVGFKKPHIPFVAPKKYWDLYDRASLDLAEFQKMATGSPDYAYNTPEPMSYDDVDDVWTHNDPTLGDGILTPDDQRELLHGYYACVSYIDAQVGKLLNKLEERSLSENTVVLLFGDHGYHLGDHNQWGKHTQFENSVRAPLIISSPDGSTGINNTPVEFTDIYPTLCDLAGLDVPQNTLQGESLSPALRGEELSKNMAVSEYRKGGGASYSFRTDRYRMTLWMHSSNDRTDLIDWDESRIKLIELYDYETDPLETINRASDQAYSTVIDELKLKAADWWSQQYSFLNELPTSQLGIPYIEHFENYQINDAFQGDYWLHAESMWNRLWKSDYLNSFTAQVVDDSPNNGSQALEITFNAKETSEGGNLVKLRTIDMSGFGGQDFIVSYKARTNSSGQNMLSIGSINNPSKYNALSTEYTEFFDTVVLSNNRLFIYFNNLAVQKNTEYKIWIDDLKISRSTATIVDAIDDAPMNAISVYPNPAKSTLYFKGVELLDSSRIYTINGQIIKHITKQHSSIDIGSLAKGVYYIEIQSQGQKTILKFIKA
;
A
#
# COMPACT_ATOMS: atom_id res chain seq x y z
N MET A 1 -15.32 -30.88 -44.86
CA MET A 1 -16.13 -31.90 -44.16
C MET A 1 -15.32 -33.16 -43.88
N GLN A 2 -15.39 -34.29 -44.60
CA GLN A 2 -14.77 -35.56 -44.14
C GLN A 2 -13.26 -35.46 -43.77
N LYS A 3 -12.41 -34.81 -44.59
CA LYS A 3 -11.01 -34.56 -44.21
C LYS A 3 -10.85 -33.60 -43.01
N SER A 4 -11.72 -32.60 -42.89
CA SER A 4 -11.77 -31.67 -41.75
C SER A 4 -12.15 -32.40 -40.46
N ILE A 5 -13.14 -33.30 -40.54
CA ILE A 5 -13.59 -34.15 -39.44
C ILE A 5 -12.49 -35.13 -39.05
N TYR A 6 -11.75 -35.71 -40.00
CA TYR A 6 -10.57 -36.51 -39.69
C TYR A 6 -9.45 -35.70 -39.01
N LEU A 7 -9.20 -34.46 -39.44
CA LEU A 7 -8.19 -33.61 -38.81
C LEU A 7 -8.61 -33.20 -37.39
N ILE A 8 -9.88 -32.87 -37.18
CA ILE A 8 -10.47 -32.57 -35.86
C ILE A 8 -10.45 -33.81 -34.96
N ILE A 9 -10.80 -34.99 -35.48
CA ILE A 9 -10.72 -36.25 -34.71
C ILE A 9 -9.26 -36.60 -34.40
N CYS A 10 -8.31 -36.38 -35.30
CA CYS A 10 -6.89 -36.57 -34.98
C CYS A 10 -6.38 -35.56 -33.95
N LEU A 11 -6.81 -34.29 -34.00
CA LEU A 11 -6.48 -33.27 -33.00
C LEU A 11 -7.08 -33.61 -31.63
N ILE A 12 -8.36 -33.99 -31.57
CA ILE A 12 -9.05 -34.43 -30.35
C ILE A 12 -8.44 -35.73 -29.81
N LEU A 13 -8.03 -36.68 -30.65
CA LEU A 13 -7.33 -37.88 -30.20
C LEU A 13 -5.90 -37.56 -29.74
N SER A 14 -5.21 -36.56 -30.31
CA SER A 14 -3.90 -36.13 -29.81
C SER A 14 -4.00 -35.43 -28.46
N SER A 15 -4.99 -34.56 -28.23
CA SER A 15 -5.19 -33.93 -26.92
C SER A 15 -5.66 -34.93 -25.86
N LEU A 16 -6.59 -35.83 -26.20
CA LEU A 16 -7.00 -36.95 -25.33
C LEU A 16 -5.85 -37.94 -25.06
N SER A 17 -4.84 -38.03 -25.93
CA SER A 17 -3.64 -38.84 -25.68
C SER A 17 -2.60 -38.16 -24.78
N MET A 18 -2.66 -36.84 -24.60
CA MET A 18 -1.74 -36.09 -23.72
C MET A 18 -2.30 -35.87 -22.31
N GLN A 19 -3.62 -35.89 -22.12
CA GLN A 19 -4.24 -36.00 -20.79
C GLN A 19 -4.27 -37.45 -20.24
N GLY A 20 -3.51 -38.36 -20.87
CA GLY A 20 -3.41 -39.79 -20.54
C GLY A 20 -2.23 -40.18 -19.65
N TYR A 21 -1.40 -39.23 -19.21
CA TYR A 21 -0.45 -39.51 -18.12
C TYR A 21 -1.22 -39.64 -16.81
N ALA A 22 -1.43 -40.87 -16.36
CA ALA A 22 -1.73 -41.11 -14.96
C ALA A 22 -0.57 -40.51 -14.14
N GLN A 23 -0.87 -39.60 -13.20
CA GLN A 23 0.14 -39.05 -12.30
C GLN A 23 0.91 -40.21 -11.69
N ASN A 24 2.25 -40.17 -11.77
CA ASN A 24 3.08 -41.11 -11.03
C ASN A 24 2.75 -40.88 -9.54
N PRO A 25 2.19 -41.86 -8.80
CA PRO A 25 1.70 -41.66 -7.43
C PRO A 25 2.83 -41.34 -6.43
N ARG A 26 4.08 -41.29 -6.90
CA ARG A 26 5.28 -40.93 -6.15
C ARG A 26 5.79 -39.51 -6.47
N GLN A 27 5.17 -38.76 -7.38
CA GLN A 27 5.52 -37.34 -7.65
C GLN A 27 4.95 -36.33 -6.65
N PHE A 28 4.49 -36.77 -5.47
CA PHE A 28 3.75 -35.98 -4.47
C PHE A 28 4.45 -34.71 -3.94
N PHE A 29 5.76 -34.55 -4.11
CA PHE A 29 6.42 -33.27 -3.83
C PHE A 29 5.95 -32.17 -4.79
N GLN A 30 5.61 -32.51 -6.04
CA GLN A 30 5.06 -31.57 -7.02
C GLN A 30 3.64 -31.07 -6.67
N ASP A 31 2.92 -31.73 -5.77
CA ASP A 31 1.62 -31.27 -5.26
C ASP A 31 1.76 -30.05 -4.33
N THR A 32 3.00 -29.67 -3.96
CA THR A 32 3.30 -28.40 -3.25
C THR A 32 3.61 -27.24 -4.18
N TRP A 33 3.75 -27.49 -5.49
CA TRP A 33 4.03 -26.45 -6.48
C TRP A 33 2.86 -25.47 -6.60
N LYS A 34 3.19 -24.20 -6.81
CA LYS A 34 2.24 -23.11 -7.04
C LYS A 34 2.80 -22.20 -8.13
N GLU A 35 1.90 -21.63 -8.92
CA GLU A 35 2.20 -20.55 -9.85
C GLU A 35 2.75 -19.33 -9.06
N LYS A 36 3.70 -18.61 -9.67
CA LYS A 36 4.38 -17.49 -9.01
C LYS A 36 4.45 -16.31 -9.97
N HIS A 37 3.78 -15.23 -9.60
CA HIS A 37 3.81 -13.98 -10.35
C HIS A 37 4.87 -13.05 -9.75
N TYR A 38 5.55 -12.28 -10.60
CA TYR A 38 6.53 -11.30 -10.17
C TYR A 38 5.85 -10.00 -9.73
N ILE A 39 5.91 -9.71 -8.43
CA ILE A 39 5.47 -8.41 -7.90
C ILE A 39 6.56 -7.39 -8.20
N THR A 40 6.23 -6.37 -8.98
CA THR A 40 7.18 -5.30 -9.33
C THR A 40 7.48 -4.45 -8.08
N PRO A 41 8.75 -4.23 -7.71
CA PRO A 41 9.13 -3.43 -6.54
C PRO A 41 8.59 -2.00 -6.60
N SER A 42 7.91 -1.55 -5.55
CA SER A 42 7.40 -0.17 -5.40
C SER A 42 8.51 0.87 -5.29
N SER A 43 9.68 0.48 -4.78
CA SER A 43 10.89 1.30 -4.77
C SER A 43 12.06 0.57 -5.42
N TYR A 44 12.93 1.32 -6.10
CA TYR A 44 14.12 0.82 -6.77
C TYR A 44 15.16 1.94 -6.96
N THR A 45 16.44 1.56 -7.02
CA THR A 45 17.54 2.48 -7.32
C THR A 45 17.85 2.47 -8.82
N ASN A 46 17.61 3.57 -9.51
CA ASN A 46 17.95 3.69 -10.94
C ASN A 46 19.46 3.52 -11.18
N SER A 47 19.81 2.68 -12.15
CA SER A 47 21.17 2.33 -12.55
C SER A 47 21.29 2.33 -14.08
N THR A 48 22.51 2.32 -14.62
CA THR A 48 22.78 2.36 -16.06
C THR A 48 23.72 1.24 -16.49
N LEU A 49 23.35 0.53 -17.56
CA LEU A 49 24.14 -0.59 -18.08
C LEU A 49 25.10 -0.11 -19.18
N PRO A 50 26.41 -0.35 -19.07
CA PRO A 50 27.37 0.02 -20.11
C PRO A 50 27.15 -0.77 -21.41
N THR A 51 27.44 -0.16 -22.55
CA THR A 51 27.46 -0.80 -23.87
C THR A 51 28.91 -1.13 -24.26
N THR A 52 29.49 -2.13 -23.59
CA THR A 52 30.89 -2.53 -23.71
C THR A 52 31.00 -3.97 -24.22
N SER A 53 32.17 -4.38 -24.73
CA SER A 53 32.39 -5.78 -25.11
C SER A 53 32.53 -6.64 -23.86
N GLY A 54 31.49 -7.41 -23.50
CA GLY A 54 31.57 -8.33 -22.38
C GLY A 54 32.46 -9.56 -22.64
N ASP A 55 33.07 -10.08 -21.58
CA ASP A 55 33.92 -11.28 -21.57
C ASP A 55 33.17 -12.55 -21.12
N ALA A 56 31.89 -12.42 -20.76
CA ALA A 56 30.95 -13.53 -20.61
C ALA A 56 29.66 -13.27 -21.42
N ARG A 57 29.01 -14.34 -21.89
CA ARG A 57 27.65 -14.34 -22.44
C ARG A 57 26.83 -15.38 -21.68
N VAL A 58 25.74 -14.92 -21.08
CA VAL A 58 24.72 -15.75 -20.43
C VAL A 58 23.55 -15.91 -21.40
N THR A 59 23.12 -17.15 -21.59
CA THR A 59 21.97 -17.53 -22.44
C THR A 59 20.93 -18.25 -21.60
N PHE A 60 19.65 -18.04 -21.88
CA PHE A 60 18.56 -18.86 -21.33
C PHE A 60 17.57 -19.25 -22.43
N ASN A 61 16.67 -20.20 -22.14
CA ASN A 61 15.72 -20.73 -23.10
C ASN A 61 14.34 -20.93 -22.46
N THR A 62 13.49 -19.92 -22.60
CA THR A 62 12.09 -19.87 -22.09
C THR A 62 11.22 -21.04 -22.52
N ASN A 63 11.58 -21.75 -23.61
CA ASN A 63 10.82 -22.86 -24.16
C ASN A 63 11.28 -24.24 -23.64
N LEU A 64 12.33 -24.29 -22.80
CA LEU A 64 12.87 -25.53 -22.25
C LEU A 64 12.89 -25.48 -20.71
N VAL A 65 11.72 -25.76 -20.13
CA VAL A 65 11.56 -26.01 -18.69
C VAL A 65 12.29 -27.31 -18.32
N LEU A 66 13.16 -27.24 -17.31
CA LEU A 66 13.88 -28.37 -16.75
C LEU A 66 13.11 -29.01 -15.59
N ASN A 67 12.68 -28.20 -14.62
CA ASN A 67 12.04 -28.66 -13.39
C ASN A 67 11.17 -27.56 -12.75
N LYS A 68 10.20 -27.98 -11.94
CA LYS A 68 9.37 -27.08 -11.11
C LYS A 68 10.14 -26.58 -9.89
N VAL A 69 10.00 -25.30 -9.57
CA VAL A 69 10.56 -24.70 -8.34
C VAL A 69 9.56 -24.91 -7.20
N LEU A 70 9.70 -26.05 -6.51
CA LEU A 70 8.89 -26.41 -5.35
C LEU A 70 9.29 -25.61 -4.10
N PRO A 71 8.35 -25.24 -3.19
CA PRO A 71 8.68 -24.63 -1.89
C PRO A 71 9.64 -25.49 -1.05
N THR A 72 9.56 -26.81 -1.18
CA THR A 72 10.42 -27.78 -0.47
C THR A 72 11.90 -27.72 -0.88
N HIS A 73 12.28 -26.97 -1.93
CA HIS A 73 13.68 -26.66 -2.21
C HIS A 73 14.26 -25.56 -1.31
N LEU A 74 13.42 -24.74 -0.68
CA LEU A 74 13.84 -23.69 0.26
C LEU A 74 13.66 -24.18 1.69
N GLY A 75 14.30 -25.29 2.02
CA GLY A 75 14.17 -25.97 3.31
C GLY A 75 15.28 -25.66 4.32
N VAL A 76 14.97 -25.80 5.61
CA VAL A 76 15.96 -25.71 6.68
C VAL A 76 15.57 -26.55 7.90
N ASN A 77 16.55 -27.09 8.60
CA ASN A 77 16.29 -27.81 9.84
C ASN A 77 16.07 -26.84 11.02
N THR A 78 15.19 -27.22 11.95
CA THR A 78 15.03 -26.60 13.28
C THR A 78 16.35 -26.64 14.08
N THR A 79 16.47 -25.91 15.20
CA THR A 79 17.66 -26.04 16.08
C THR A 79 17.44 -27.03 17.22
N PHE A 80 18.42 -27.92 17.41
CA PHE A 80 18.36 -29.02 18.38
C PHE A 80 18.32 -28.55 19.85
N ARG A 81 18.91 -27.39 20.20
CA ARG A 81 18.93 -26.81 21.57
C ARG A 81 18.32 -25.40 21.58
N ASN A 82 17.43 -25.12 22.53
CA ASN A 82 16.65 -23.87 22.63
C ASN A 82 15.74 -23.58 21.41
N GLY A 83 15.26 -24.63 20.74
CA GLY A 83 14.33 -24.55 19.62
C GLY A 83 13.01 -23.84 19.95
N ASN A 84 12.55 -23.89 21.21
CA ASN A 84 11.36 -23.15 21.65
C ASN A 84 11.43 -21.63 21.33
N THR A 85 12.62 -21.03 21.36
CA THR A 85 12.80 -19.59 21.05
C THR A 85 12.67 -19.25 19.57
N GLN A 86 12.68 -20.22 18.64
CA GLN A 86 12.62 -19.91 17.20
C GLN A 86 11.27 -19.31 16.79
N LEU A 87 10.21 -19.63 17.54
CA LEU A 87 8.87 -19.08 17.34
C LEU A 87 8.85 -17.55 17.41
N ASP A 88 9.64 -16.96 18.32
CA ASP A 88 9.81 -15.51 18.51
C ASP A 88 10.41 -14.80 17.28
N ARG A 89 10.96 -15.57 16.32
CA ARG A 89 11.68 -15.09 15.13
C ARG A 89 11.04 -15.53 13.81
N THR A 90 9.80 -16.02 13.84
CA THR A 90 9.16 -16.65 12.66
C THR A 90 9.20 -15.77 11.41
N GLN A 91 9.08 -14.43 11.54
CA GLN A 91 9.17 -13.50 10.42
C GLN A 91 10.45 -13.63 9.58
N LEU A 92 11.59 -14.02 10.16
CA LEU A 92 12.83 -14.27 9.39
C LEU A 92 12.68 -15.47 8.44
N TYR A 93 11.95 -16.50 8.86
CA TYR A 93 11.69 -17.70 8.06
C TYR A 93 10.65 -17.41 6.97
N THR A 94 9.64 -16.58 7.28
CA THR A 94 8.66 -16.08 6.31
C THR A 94 9.32 -15.19 5.25
N ASN A 95 10.18 -14.25 5.65
CA ASN A 95 10.92 -13.36 4.74
C ASN A 95 11.79 -14.15 3.76
N ALA A 96 12.54 -15.14 4.27
CA ALA A 96 13.35 -16.05 3.46
C ALA A 96 12.53 -17.01 2.56
N GLY A 97 11.22 -17.12 2.75
CA GLY A 97 10.37 -18.05 1.99
C GLY A 97 10.67 -19.52 2.31
N ILE A 98 10.94 -19.84 3.58
CA ILE A 98 11.24 -21.19 4.02
C ILE A 98 10.03 -22.10 3.82
N GLY A 99 10.06 -22.92 2.76
CA GLY A 99 8.95 -23.78 2.34
C GLY A 99 8.99 -25.19 2.92
N SER A 100 10.07 -25.59 3.60
CA SER A 100 10.20 -26.85 4.33
C SER A 100 10.91 -26.64 5.67
N MET A 101 10.45 -27.33 6.72
CA MET A 101 11.12 -27.40 8.01
C MET A 101 11.31 -28.84 8.49
N ARG A 102 12.57 -29.25 8.74
CA ARG A 102 12.88 -30.57 9.30
C ARG A 102 12.99 -30.56 10.83
N TYR A 103 12.37 -31.55 11.47
CA TYR A 103 12.20 -31.62 12.91
C TYR A 103 12.11 -33.07 13.43
N PRO A 104 12.86 -33.47 14.47
CA PRO A 104 14.01 -32.77 15.05
C PRO A 104 15.20 -32.75 14.09
N ALA A 105 16.21 -31.92 14.37
CA ALA A 105 17.37 -31.73 13.51
C ALA A 105 18.59 -32.57 13.92
N GLY A 106 19.32 -33.09 12.93
CA GLY A 106 20.56 -33.86 13.10
C GLY A 106 20.39 -35.15 13.90
N SER A 107 21.53 -35.69 14.33
CA SER A 107 21.67 -36.87 15.20
C SER A 107 20.81 -36.83 16.47
N GLY A 108 20.39 -35.63 16.92
CA GLY A 108 19.46 -35.47 18.05
C GLY A 108 18.07 -36.09 17.83
N SER A 109 17.67 -36.33 16.58
CA SER A 109 16.46 -37.09 16.23
C SER A 109 16.53 -38.57 16.63
N ASN A 110 17.73 -39.18 16.59
CA ASN A 110 17.98 -40.59 16.96
C ASN A 110 17.85 -40.88 18.47
N ILE A 111 17.51 -39.87 19.28
CA ILE A 111 17.21 -39.99 20.72
C ILE A 111 15.92 -39.24 21.13
N TYR A 112 15.10 -38.78 20.18
CA TYR A 112 13.94 -37.92 20.46
C TYR A 112 12.64 -38.72 20.73
N PHE A 113 12.04 -38.52 21.90
CA PHE A 113 10.75 -39.10 22.34
C PHE A 113 9.90 -38.05 23.07
N TYR A 114 8.59 -38.05 22.82
CA TYR A 114 7.71 -36.88 23.06
C TYR A 114 6.21 -37.17 22.91
N ASP A 115 5.81 -38.36 22.48
CA ASP A 115 4.40 -38.83 22.39
C ASP A 115 3.77 -39.09 23.78
N GLY A 116 4.48 -38.74 24.85
CA GLY A 116 4.15 -39.04 26.24
C GLY A 116 4.78 -40.33 26.78
N ASN A 117 5.31 -41.21 25.94
CA ASN A 117 5.63 -42.60 26.30
C ASN A 117 7.14 -42.92 26.38
N THR A 118 7.98 -41.90 26.65
CA THR A 118 9.45 -42.00 26.68
C THR A 118 9.97 -43.25 27.40
N PRO A 119 10.85 -44.06 26.77
CA PRO A 119 11.44 -45.26 27.38
C PRO A 119 12.16 -45.00 28.71
N THR A 120 12.05 -45.95 29.65
CA THR A 120 12.69 -45.87 30.98
C THR A 120 13.98 -46.69 31.13
N GLU A 121 14.24 -47.64 30.23
CA GLU A 121 15.41 -48.54 30.29
C GLU A 121 16.00 -48.76 28.88
N THR A 122 17.34 -48.76 28.78
CA THR A 122 18.11 -48.90 27.53
C THR A 122 19.40 -49.69 27.72
N ARG A 123 19.88 -50.33 26.65
CA ARG A 123 21.09 -51.17 26.62
C ARG A 123 22.39 -50.38 26.66
N VAL A 124 22.34 -49.10 26.28
CA VAL A 124 23.45 -48.15 26.45
C VAL A 124 23.14 -47.21 27.61
N GLU A 125 24.17 -46.90 28.40
CA GLU A 125 24.21 -45.63 29.13
C GLU A 125 24.35 -44.54 28.07
N PHE A 126 23.30 -43.76 27.84
CA PHE A 126 23.43 -42.49 27.15
C PHE A 126 24.44 -41.65 27.94
N ASN A 127 25.62 -41.39 27.40
CA ASN A 127 26.46 -40.29 27.88
C ASN A 127 25.80 -39.01 27.37
N PRO A 128 24.93 -38.36 28.16
CA PRO A 128 23.80 -37.70 27.54
C PRO A 128 24.25 -36.45 26.80
N ILE A 129 23.70 -36.21 25.62
CA ILE A 129 23.51 -34.84 25.13
C ILE A 129 22.34 -34.21 25.94
N ASP A 130 22.62 -34.10 27.24
CA ASP A 130 21.86 -33.51 28.34
C ASP A 130 20.44 -34.05 28.63
N GLY A 131 20.32 -35.38 28.67
CA GLY A 131 19.59 -36.12 29.72
C GLY A 131 18.26 -35.53 30.17
N THR A 132 17.19 -35.96 29.48
CA THR A 132 15.84 -35.37 29.37
C THR A 132 15.82 -34.08 28.54
N LEU A 133 15.23 -34.17 27.33
CA LEU A 133 15.06 -33.05 26.39
C LEU A 133 14.32 -31.84 26.99
N SER A 134 13.54 -32.06 28.06
CA SER A 134 12.91 -31.02 28.88
C SER A 134 13.89 -30.11 29.63
N LYS A 135 15.20 -30.42 29.68
CA LYS A 135 16.23 -29.50 30.20
C LYS A 135 16.83 -28.57 29.15
N HIS A 136 16.69 -28.88 27.86
CA HIS A 136 17.42 -28.19 26.79
C HIS A 136 16.58 -27.34 25.85
N ASN A 137 15.32 -27.07 26.24
CA ASN A 137 14.43 -26.15 25.54
C ASN A 137 14.26 -26.52 24.04
N SER A 138 14.49 -27.79 23.67
CA SER A 138 14.20 -28.31 22.34
C SER A 138 12.71 -28.12 22.05
N MET A 139 12.37 -27.77 20.81
CA MET A 139 11.01 -27.34 20.46
C MET A 139 9.98 -28.46 20.75
N PRO A 140 8.95 -28.23 21.58
CA PRO A 140 7.84 -29.17 21.77
C PRO A 140 6.99 -29.30 20.49
N PRO A 141 6.29 -30.43 20.28
CA PRO A 141 5.45 -30.65 19.11
C PRO A 141 4.42 -29.54 18.88
N GLU A 142 3.80 -29.04 19.94
CA GLU A 142 2.80 -27.98 19.90
C GLU A 142 3.38 -26.65 19.41
N MET A 143 4.62 -26.33 19.83
CA MET A 143 5.34 -25.16 19.34
C MET A 143 5.82 -25.34 17.91
N PHE A 144 6.17 -26.57 17.51
CA PHE A 144 6.54 -26.87 16.12
C PHE A 144 5.35 -26.72 15.17
N VAL A 145 4.16 -27.19 15.54
CA VAL A 145 2.93 -26.97 14.76
C VAL A 145 2.62 -25.48 14.64
N GLN A 146 2.76 -24.70 15.73
CA GLN A 146 2.59 -23.25 15.68
C GLN A 146 3.64 -22.57 14.80
N PHE A 147 4.91 -23.00 14.86
CA PHE A 147 6.02 -22.45 14.07
C PHE A 147 5.83 -22.73 12.56
N LYS A 148 5.51 -23.98 12.20
CA LYS A 148 5.13 -24.41 10.84
C LYS A 148 3.98 -23.55 10.28
N LYS A 149 2.94 -23.33 11.09
CA LYS A 149 1.77 -22.51 10.71
C LYS A 149 2.13 -21.03 10.53
N ASN A 150 2.87 -20.44 11.47
CA ASN A 150 3.30 -19.03 11.41
C ASN A 150 4.25 -18.76 10.22
N ALA A 151 5.07 -19.74 9.84
CA ALA A 151 5.98 -19.66 8.70
C ALA A 151 5.33 -20.02 7.34
N ASN A 152 4.08 -20.50 7.34
CA ASN A 152 3.37 -21.03 6.16
C ASN A 152 4.17 -22.14 5.43
N SER A 153 4.81 -23.03 6.20
CA SER A 153 5.79 -23.99 5.72
C SER A 153 5.25 -25.44 5.66
N GLU A 154 5.81 -26.27 4.77
CA GLU A 154 5.70 -27.73 4.90
C GLU A 154 6.67 -28.26 5.97
N ALA A 155 6.59 -29.55 6.29
CA ALA A 155 7.46 -30.14 7.31
C ALA A 155 7.83 -31.60 7.02
N THR A 156 9.06 -31.94 7.39
CA THR A 156 9.61 -33.30 7.40
C THR A 156 9.94 -33.71 8.82
N VAL A 157 9.39 -34.85 9.25
CA VAL A 157 9.45 -35.26 10.66
C VAL A 157 10.22 -36.57 10.85
N VAL A 158 11.27 -36.53 11.65
CA VAL A 158 12.23 -37.63 11.82
C VAL A 158 11.88 -38.47 13.05
N VAL A 159 11.65 -39.77 12.88
CA VAL A 159 11.38 -40.71 13.97
C VAL A 159 12.63 -41.48 14.39
N ASN A 160 12.72 -41.82 15.67
CA ASN A 160 13.86 -42.52 16.24
C ASN A 160 13.91 -44.00 15.83
N TYR A 161 14.67 -44.33 14.78
CA TYR A 161 14.95 -45.70 14.38
C TYR A 161 15.73 -46.50 15.44
N PHE A 162 16.81 -45.91 15.96
CA PHE A 162 17.84 -46.65 16.70
C PHE A 162 17.38 -47.27 18.03
N TYR A 163 16.21 -46.88 18.55
CA TYR A 163 15.56 -47.61 19.66
C TYR A 163 15.38 -49.11 19.37
N ALA A 164 15.20 -49.52 18.11
CA ALA A 164 15.17 -50.93 17.71
C ALA A 164 16.46 -51.69 18.08
N ARG A 165 17.60 -51.00 18.04
CA ARG A 165 18.93 -51.51 18.41
C ARG A 165 19.13 -51.48 19.93
N TYR A 166 18.95 -50.31 20.55
CA TYR A 166 19.35 -50.05 21.96
C TYR A 166 18.24 -50.16 23.01
N GLY A 167 16.97 -50.31 22.64
CA GLY A 167 15.85 -50.46 23.58
C GLY A 167 15.91 -51.73 24.43
N ILE A 168 15.07 -51.80 25.46
CA ILE A 168 14.91 -53.00 26.31
C ILE A 168 13.44 -53.41 26.33
N THR A 169 13.18 -54.64 25.90
CA THR A 169 11.86 -55.29 25.96
C THR A 169 11.89 -56.45 26.94
N THR A 170 10.73 -56.79 27.52
CA THR A 170 10.57 -57.96 28.41
C THR A 170 10.91 -59.29 27.73
N GLU A 171 10.83 -59.35 26.39
CA GLU A 171 11.13 -60.54 25.59
C GLU A 171 12.61 -60.62 25.14
N GLY A 172 13.33 -59.50 25.08
CA GLY A 172 14.76 -59.43 24.73
C GLY A 172 15.12 -59.68 23.25
N THR A 173 14.17 -60.07 22.41
CA THR A 173 14.34 -60.35 20.97
C THR A 173 14.58 -59.09 20.14
N ARG A 174 15.06 -59.21 18.89
CA ARG A 174 15.17 -58.04 17.97
C ARG A 174 13.78 -57.57 17.59
N GLU A 175 12.97 -58.52 17.18
CA GLU A 175 11.60 -58.39 16.68
C GLU A 175 10.73 -57.59 17.65
N ALA A 176 10.79 -57.88 18.96
CA ALA A 176 10.06 -57.11 19.97
C ALA A 176 10.55 -55.66 20.10
N ARG A 177 11.87 -55.40 19.99
CA ARG A 177 12.40 -54.03 20.05
C ARG A 177 12.06 -53.22 18.81
N VAL A 178 12.12 -53.85 17.63
CA VAL A 178 11.72 -53.26 16.35
C VAL A 178 10.24 -52.87 16.40
N GLN A 179 9.37 -53.76 16.87
CA GLN A 179 7.95 -53.46 17.04
C GLN A 179 7.73 -52.31 18.04
N GLN A 180 8.37 -52.33 19.22
CA GLN A 180 8.21 -51.25 20.20
C GLN A 180 8.71 -49.89 19.66
N ALA A 181 9.79 -49.88 18.85
CA ALA A 181 10.28 -48.68 18.20
C ALA A 181 9.30 -48.16 17.12
N ALA A 182 8.74 -49.06 16.32
CA ALA A 182 7.68 -48.76 15.35
C ALA A 182 6.40 -48.25 16.03
N ASP A 183 6.03 -48.78 17.20
CA ASP A 183 4.89 -48.33 17.99
C ASP A 183 5.08 -46.89 18.49
N TYR A 184 6.30 -46.50 18.89
CA TYR A 184 6.64 -45.10 19.23
C TYR A 184 6.56 -44.19 18.01
N ALA A 185 7.05 -44.63 16.84
CA ALA A 185 6.92 -43.87 15.59
C ALA A 185 5.45 -43.68 15.18
N ALA A 186 4.61 -44.70 15.36
CA ALA A 186 3.16 -44.61 15.16
C ALA A 186 2.47 -43.69 16.19
N GLY A 187 2.94 -43.69 17.45
CA GLY A 187 2.54 -42.72 18.47
C GLY A 187 2.87 -41.28 18.09
N PHE A 188 4.04 -41.06 17.48
CA PHE A 188 4.48 -39.77 16.94
C PHE A 188 3.54 -39.27 15.82
N VAL A 189 3.24 -40.12 14.82
CA VAL A 189 2.27 -39.81 13.75
C VAL A 189 0.90 -39.45 14.33
N ARG A 190 0.41 -40.18 15.34
CA ARG A 190 -0.84 -39.86 16.03
C ARG A 190 -0.78 -38.49 16.70
N ARG A 191 0.32 -38.18 17.42
CA ARG A 191 0.44 -36.92 18.15
C ARG A 191 0.42 -35.69 17.25
N LEU A 192 1.11 -35.72 16.09
CA LEU A 192 1.10 -34.60 15.17
C LEU A 192 -0.16 -34.55 14.28
N ASN A 193 -0.47 -35.62 13.53
CA ASN A 193 -1.50 -35.54 12.49
C ASN A 193 -2.93 -35.77 13.03
N ILE A 194 -3.11 -36.54 14.11
CA ILE A 194 -4.44 -36.90 14.61
C ILE A 194 -4.85 -36.09 15.85
N GLU A 195 -3.91 -35.74 16.74
CA GLU A 195 -4.18 -35.00 17.97
C GLU A 195 -3.93 -33.49 17.89
N LEU A 196 -3.05 -33.05 16.98
CA LEU A 196 -2.67 -31.63 16.81
C LEU A 196 -2.99 -31.08 15.40
N ASP A 197 -3.58 -31.87 14.51
CA ASP A 197 -3.97 -31.51 13.13
C ASP A 197 -2.84 -30.80 12.34
N ALA A 198 -1.60 -31.29 12.49
CA ALA A 198 -0.39 -30.66 11.97
C ALA A 198 -0.24 -30.74 10.44
N GLY A 199 -0.95 -31.68 9.80
CA GLY A 199 -0.87 -31.97 8.37
C GLY A 199 0.56 -32.29 7.90
N ILE A 200 1.31 -33.11 8.63
CA ILE A 200 2.68 -33.51 8.25
C ILE A 200 2.62 -34.56 7.15
N LYS A 201 3.05 -34.18 5.96
CA LYS A 201 3.10 -35.06 4.78
C LYS A 201 4.32 -35.97 4.79
N TYR A 202 5.48 -35.48 5.24
CA TYR A 202 6.78 -36.13 5.02
C TYR A 202 7.38 -36.63 6.35
N TRP A 203 7.81 -37.88 6.36
CA TRP A 203 8.38 -38.54 7.53
C TRP A 203 9.65 -39.31 7.16
N GLU A 204 10.63 -39.31 8.05
CA GLU A 204 11.97 -39.89 7.85
C GLU A 204 12.25 -40.88 8.99
N ILE A 205 12.69 -42.11 8.68
CA ILE A 205 12.96 -43.15 9.70
C ILE A 205 14.46 -43.17 10.03
N GLY A 206 14.83 -42.50 11.13
CA GLY A 206 16.21 -42.33 11.60
C GLY A 206 17.01 -41.26 10.84
N ASN A 207 18.18 -40.91 11.37
CA ASN A 207 19.13 -39.95 10.80
C ASN A 207 20.50 -40.63 10.61
N GLU A 208 21.16 -40.43 9.45
CA GLU A 208 22.47 -41.01 9.09
C GLU A 208 22.67 -42.48 9.54
N CYS A 209 21.71 -43.38 9.33
CA CYS A 209 21.68 -44.69 10.00
C CYS A 209 22.87 -45.63 9.69
N TYR A 210 23.64 -45.32 8.65
CA TYR A 210 24.91 -45.95 8.25
C TYR A 210 26.14 -45.41 9.02
N GLY A 211 26.00 -44.35 9.83
CA GLY A 211 27.08 -43.55 10.37
C GLY A 211 27.66 -44.14 11.66
N ALA A 212 28.96 -44.45 11.66
CA ALA A 212 29.69 -44.94 12.84
C ALA A 212 29.83 -43.94 14.01
N TRP A 213 29.16 -42.79 13.90
CA TRP A 213 29.03 -41.74 14.91
C TRP A 213 27.62 -41.67 15.54
N GLU A 214 26.64 -42.38 15.00
CA GLU A 214 25.25 -42.31 15.46
C GLU A 214 24.94 -43.22 16.66
N GLU A 215 24.11 -42.72 17.57
CA GLU A 215 23.75 -43.42 18.80
C GLU A 215 22.87 -44.65 18.51
N GLY A 216 23.49 -45.84 18.56
CA GLY A 216 22.84 -47.12 18.26
C GLY A 216 23.39 -47.85 17.03
N TYR A 217 24.31 -47.24 16.28
CA TYR A 217 24.96 -47.84 15.11
C TYR A 217 25.61 -49.19 15.43
N GLU A 218 26.39 -49.27 16.52
CA GLU A 218 26.99 -50.50 17.05
C GLU A 218 26.46 -50.75 18.46
N ILE A 219 25.92 -51.96 18.70
CA ILE A 219 25.43 -52.40 20.01
C ILE A 219 25.99 -53.80 20.29
N ASP A 220 26.61 -53.99 21.47
CA ASP A 220 27.26 -55.24 21.89
C ASP A 220 28.26 -55.82 20.85
N GLY A 221 28.92 -54.95 20.08
CA GLY A 221 29.84 -55.33 19.01
C GLY A 221 29.18 -55.64 17.66
N VAL A 222 27.87 -55.38 17.52
CA VAL A 222 27.09 -55.62 16.29
C VAL A 222 26.72 -54.30 15.62
N VAL A 223 27.43 -54.00 14.52
CA VAL A 223 27.17 -52.89 13.59
C VAL A 223 25.84 -53.09 12.85
N THR A 224 25.17 -52.00 12.50
CA THR A 224 23.93 -51.98 11.70
C THR A 224 24.24 -52.12 10.21
N THR A 225 23.52 -52.99 9.50
CA THR A 225 23.63 -53.13 8.04
C THR A 225 22.43 -52.53 7.30
N GLY A 226 22.60 -52.20 6.02
CA GLY A 226 21.51 -51.67 5.19
C GLY A 226 20.33 -52.64 5.04
N GLN A 227 20.58 -53.95 5.01
CA GLN A 227 19.53 -54.97 5.03
C GLN A 227 18.77 -54.99 6.36
N GLU A 228 19.48 -54.97 7.51
CA GLU A 228 18.81 -54.92 8.83
C GLU A 228 17.94 -53.66 8.97
N TYR A 229 18.45 -52.50 8.55
CA TYR A 229 17.68 -51.26 8.52
C TYR A 229 16.50 -51.34 7.54
N GLY A 230 16.64 -51.96 6.38
CA GLY A 230 15.56 -52.16 5.41
C GLY A 230 14.43 -53.08 5.91
N GLU A 231 14.79 -54.17 6.57
CA GLU A 231 13.85 -55.06 7.26
C GLU A 231 13.09 -54.32 8.37
N ASP A 232 13.81 -53.57 9.23
CA ASP A 232 13.20 -52.82 10.33
C ASP A 232 12.33 -51.66 9.81
N PHE A 233 12.78 -50.94 8.77
CA PHE A 233 12.08 -49.82 8.12
C PHE A 233 10.67 -50.22 7.68
N CYS A 234 10.51 -51.43 7.13
CA CYS A 234 9.22 -51.91 6.66
C CYS A 234 8.20 -52.03 7.82
N VAL A 235 8.64 -52.47 9.01
CA VAL A 235 7.80 -52.54 10.22
C VAL A 235 7.39 -51.14 10.70
N PHE A 236 8.33 -50.19 10.73
CA PHE A 236 8.04 -48.79 11.07
C PHE A 236 7.06 -48.17 10.06
N ALA A 237 7.31 -48.32 8.76
CA ALA A 237 6.50 -47.73 7.71
C ALA A 237 5.05 -48.28 7.71
N GLU A 238 4.87 -49.59 7.97
CA GLU A 238 3.55 -50.18 8.15
C GLU A 238 2.84 -49.66 9.41
N ALA A 239 3.52 -49.60 10.56
CA ALA A 239 2.95 -49.11 11.81
C ALA A 239 2.54 -47.63 11.74
N MET A 240 3.37 -46.78 11.10
CA MET A 240 3.10 -45.36 10.88
C MET A 240 1.92 -45.14 9.92
N LYS A 241 1.92 -45.83 8.76
CA LYS A 241 0.84 -45.73 7.76
C LYS A 241 -0.49 -46.35 8.26
N ALA A 242 -0.46 -47.23 9.26
CA ALA A 242 -1.66 -47.73 9.93
C ALA A 242 -2.34 -46.70 10.85
N VAL A 243 -1.65 -45.60 11.21
CA VAL A 243 -2.24 -44.46 11.94
C VAL A 243 -2.73 -43.39 10.97
N ASP A 244 -1.94 -43.04 9.97
CA ASP A 244 -2.30 -42.10 8.91
C ASP A 244 -1.77 -42.60 7.57
N ALA A 245 -2.67 -43.10 6.71
CA ALA A 245 -2.32 -43.65 5.40
C ALA A 245 -2.00 -42.57 4.34
N SER A 246 -2.16 -41.28 4.66
CA SER A 246 -1.85 -40.18 3.73
C SER A 246 -0.36 -39.84 3.67
N ILE A 247 0.39 -40.11 4.75
CA ILE A 247 1.80 -39.75 4.90
C ILE A 247 2.71 -40.40 3.86
N LYS A 248 3.91 -39.83 3.71
CA LYS A 248 4.99 -40.32 2.88
C LYS A 248 6.21 -40.58 3.78
N VAL A 249 6.80 -41.75 3.63
CA VAL A 249 7.86 -42.26 4.52
C VAL A 249 9.14 -42.50 3.70
N GLY A 250 10.21 -41.82 4.09
CA GLY A 250 11.51 -41.80 3.42
C GLY A 250 12.57 -42.68 4.10
N ALA A 251 13.26 -43.49 3.30
CA ALA A 251 14.34 -44.37 3.76
C ALA A 251 15.72 -43.72 3.60
N VAL A 252 16.57 -43.82 4.62
CA VAL A 252 17.91 -43.21 4.65
C VAL A 252 18.92 -44.03 3.85
N VAL A 253 19.37 -43.46 2.73
CA VAL A 253 20.38 -44.01 1.82
C VAL A 253 21.73 -43.32 2.01
N THR A 254 22.81 -44.04 1.72
CA THR A 254 24.13 -43.41 1.51
C THR A 254 24.16 -42.71 0.15
N ARG A 255 25.14 -41.85 -0.07
CA ARG A 255 25.33 -41.07 -1.31
C ARG A 255 26.10 -41.81 -2.43
N GLU A 256 26.50 -43.06 -2.21
CA GLU A 256 27.36 -43.86 -3.10
C GLU A 256 26.68 -45.21 -3.48
N ASP A 257 27.24 -45.93 -4.45
CA ASP A 257 26.82 -47.30 -4.81
C ASP A 257 27.60 -48.33 -3.96
N ASP A 258 27.07 -48.66 -2.77
CA ASP A 258 27.79 -49.39 -1.70
C ASP A 258 27.01 -50.55 -1.04
N ASP A 259 27.64 -51.16 -0.03
CA ASP A 259 27.08 -52.29 0.76
C ASP A 259 25.86 -51.89 1.63
N TRP A 260 25.62 -50.60 1.88
CA TRP A 260 24.40 -50.13 2.57
C TRP A 260 23.23 -50.06 1.59
N ASN A 261 23.39 -49.29 0.51
CA ASN A 261 22.35 -49.09 -0.50
C ASN A 261 21.96 -50.40 -1.21
N SER A 262 22.94 -51.26 -1.49
CA SER A 262 22.69 -52.59 -2.10
C SER A 262 21.95 -53.57 -1.18
N GLY A 263 22.08 -53.44 0.14
CA GLY A 263 21.33 -54.22 1.12
C GLY A 263 19.96 -53.63 1.46
N LEU A 264 19.84 -52.30 1.48
CA LEU A 264 18.62 -51.57 1.86
C LEU A 264 17.54 -51.60 0.76
N LEU A 265 17.92 -51.19 -0.46
CA LEU A 265 16.96 -50.93 -1.53
C LEU A 265 16.14 -52.17 -1.96
N PRO A 266 16.66 -53.41 -1.97
CA PRO A 266 15.87 -54.60 -2.26
C PRO A 266 14.73 -54.84 -1.27
N GLU A 267 14.86 -54.44 -0.01
CA GLU A 267 13.82 -54.65 1.02
C GLU A 267 12.73 -53.57 0.94
N VAL A 268 13.11 -52.29 0.95
CA VAL A 268 12.15 -51.17 1.02
C VAL A 268 11.44 -50.84 -0.30
N LYS A 269 11.69 -51.60 -1.36
CA LYS A 269 11.23 -51.38 -2.75
C LYS A 269 9.72 -51.25 -2.96
N ASP A 270 8.91 -51.69 -1.99
CA ASP A 270 7.44 -51.64 -2.03
C ASP A 270 6.84 -50.86 -0.82
N HIS A 271 7.67 -50.46 0.15
CA HIS A 271 7.25 -49.84 1.43
C HIS A 271 7.56 -48.35 1.53
N ALA A 272 8.74 -47.93 1.10
CA ALA A 272 9.17 -46.53 1.10
C ALA A 272 8.46 -45.74 -0.02
N ASP A 273 8.25 -44.43 0.19
CA ASP A 273 7.66 -43.52 -0.80
C ASP A 273 8.72 -42.65 -1.50
N PHE A 274 9.78 -42.25 -0.77
CA PHE A 274 10.94 -41.50 -1.26
C PHE A 274 12.25 -42.01 -0.62
N LEU A 275 13.39 -41.55 -1.13
CA LEU A 275 14.71 -41.78 -0.54
C LEU A 275 15.26 -40.51 0.10
N VAL A 276 15.97 -40.65 1.22
CA VAL A 276 16.58 -39.56 1.97
C VAL A 276 18.09 -39.69 1.92
N VAL A 277 18.78 -38.65 1.45
CA VAL A 277 20.24 -38.57 1.41
C VAL A 277 20.74 -37.35 2.17
N HIS A 278 21.80 -37.52 2.96
CA HIS A 278 22.50 -36.41 3.61
C HIS A 278 23.83 -36.18 2.87
N ASN A 279 24.15 -34.93 2.51
CA ASN A 279 25.36 -34.62 1.73
C ASN A 279 26.20 -33.52 2.38
N TYR A 280 27.34 -33.95 2.94
CA TYR A 280 28.33 -33.09 3.56
C TYR A 280 29.54 -32.96 2.64
N PHE A 281 29.44 -31.96 1.77
CA PHE A 281 30.26 -31.80 0.56
C PHE A 281 31.78 -31.68 0.79
N THR A 282 32.20 -31.22 1.97
CA THR A 282 33.62 -31.08 2.36
C THR A 282 33.88 -31.58 3.79
N SER A 283 35.13 -32.01 4.02
CA SER A 283 35.64 -32.28 5.37
C SER A 283 36.11 -30.97 6.02
N VAL A 284 36.02 -30.88 7.35
CA VAL A 284 36.49 -29.73 8.15
C VAL A 284 37.99 -29.43 7.90
N LYS A 285 38.79 -30.44 7.54
CA LYS A 285 40.23 -30.29 7.28
C LYS A 285 40.53 -29.73 5.88
N ASP A 286 39.60 -29.89 4.95
CA ASP A 286 39.76 -29.61 3.53
C ASP A 286 38.90 -28.40 3.10
N ALA A 287 38.42 -27.63 4.09
CA ALA A 287 37.43 -26.56 4.01
C ALA A 287 37.94 -25.23 3.40
N THR A 288 38.62 -25.30 2.24
CA THR A 288 39.02 -24.09 1.51
C THR A 288 37.88 -23.55 0.63
N ALA A 289 37.95 -22.27 0.26
CA ALA A 289 37.01 -21.66 -0.68
C ALA A 289 36.97 -22.41 -2.03
N GLU A 290 38.14 -22.77 -2.55
CA GLU A 290 38.31 -23.56 -3.77
C GLU A 290 37.63 -24.93 -3.66
N ASN A 291 37.91 -25.70 -2.59
CA ASN A 291 37.35 -27.04 -2.42
C ASN A 291 35.83 -27.03 -2.21
N ILE A 292 35.29 -26.05 -1.48
CA ILE A 292 33.85 -25.92 -1.26
C ILE A 292 33.14 -25.58 -2.58
N LEU A 293 33.64 -24.63 -3.37
CA LEU A 293 33.01 -24.27 -4.64
C LEU A 293 33.21 -25.38 -5.70
N ALA A 294 34.34 -26.07 -5.70
CA ALA A 294 34.59 -27.24 -6.56
C ALA A 294 33.76 -28.48 -6.17
N SER A 295 33.15 -28.51 -4.98
CA SER A 295 32.32 -29.64 -4.52
C SER A 295 30.90 -29.64 -5.07
N VAL A 296 30.38 -28.49 -5.53
CA VAL A 296 29.00 -28.29 -6.02
C VAL A 296 28.51 -29.37 -7.02
N PRO A 297 29.30 -29.83 -8.01
CA PRO A 297 28.87 -30.87 -8.95
C PRO A 297 28.49 -32.22 -8.31
N GLN A 298 28.81 -32.42 -7.03
CA GLN A 298 28.36 -33.60 -6.28
C GLN A 298 26.83 -33.64 -6.11
N VAL A 299 26.09 -32.53 -6.28
CA VAL A 299 24.61 -32.56 -6.34
C VAL A 299 24.13 -33.46 -7.49
N GLU A 300 24.61 -33.20 -8.70
CA GLU A 300 24.26 -33.93 -9.92
C GLU A 300 24.76 -35.39 -9.87
N SER A 301 25.99 -35.62 -9.38
CA SER A 301 26.55 -36.98 -9.34
C SER A 301 25.92 -37.87 -8.27
N VAL A 302 25.61 -37.33 -7.08
CA VAL A 302 24.92 -38.10 -6.02
C VAL A 302 23.49 -38.41 -6.45
N HIS A 303 22.76 -37.44 -7.02
CA HIS A 303 21.42 -37.70 -7.54
C HIS A 303 21.45 -38.82 -8.60
N THR A 304 22.33 -38.69 -9.60
CA THR A 304 22.49 -39.69 -10.66
C THR A 304 22.80 -41.08 -10.08
N THR A 305 23.72 -41.17 -9.12
CA THR A 305 24.11 -42.43 -8.46
C THR A 305 22.95 -43.08 -7.71
N LEU A 306 22.07 -42.29 -7.07
CA LEU A 306 20.87 -42.80 -6.43
C LEU A 306 19.83 -43.30 -7.45
N LEU A 307 19.65 -42.60 -8.57
CA LEU A 307 18.80 -43.04 -9.69
C LEU A 307 19.32 -44.35 -10.33
N ASP A 308 20.64 -44.51 -10.44
CA ASP A 308 21.28 -45.78 -10.82
C ASP A 308 21.01 -46.89 -9.79
N CYS A 309 21.16 -46.60 -8.49
CA CYS A 309 20.93 -47.57 -7.42
C CYS A 309 19.47 -48.04 -7.35
N ILE A 310 18.49 -47.15 -7.57
CA ILE A 310 17.07 -47.52 -7.67
C ILE A 310 16.88 -48.57 -8.76
N GLU A 311 17.30 -48.29 -9.99
CA GLU A 311 17.14 -49.21 -11.13
C GLU A 311 17.88 -50.54 -10.90
N LYS A 312 19.12 -50.46 -10.41
CA LYS A 312 20.03 -51.59 -10.16
C LYS A 312 19.53 -52.56 -9.08
N TYR A 313 18.99 -52.05 -7.97
CA TYR A 313 18.69 -52.86 -6.78
C TYR A 313 17.19 -53.12 -6.55
N THR A 314 16.30 -52.23 -7.02
CA THR A 314 14.85 -52.43 -6.86
C THR A 314 14.18 -53.04 -8.09
N GLY A 315 14.80 -52.94 -9.28
CA GLY A 315 14.20 -53.32 -10.56
C GLY A 315 13.04 -52.41 -11.01
N LYS A 316 12.85 -51.26 -10.34
CA LYS A 316 11.89 -50.20 -10.71
C LYS A 316 12.55 -49.21 -11.70
N PRO A 317 11.80 -48.34 -12.39
CA PRO A 317 12.38 -47.23 -13.15
C PRO A 317 13.27 -46.33 -12.28
N ARG A 318 14.27 -45.70 -12.89
CA ARG A 318 15.22 -44.78 -12.25
C ARG A 318 14.53 -43.69 -11.41
N ASP A 319 13.48 -43.10 -11.98
CA ASP A 319 12.65 -42.02 -11.44
C ASP A 319 11.52 -42.50 -10.51
N TYR A 320 11.50 -43.78 -10.12
CA TYR A 320 10.42 -44.34 -9.33
C TYR A 320 10.36 -43.78 -7.89
N TYR A 321 11.48 -43.34 -7.33
CA TYR A 321 11.53 -42.63 -6.05
C TYR A 321 12.00 -41.19 -6.26
N PRO A 322 11.31 -40.19 -5.68
CA PRO A 322 11.94 -38.90 -5.42
C PRO A 322 13.12 -39.06 -4.46
N VAL A 323 14.12 -38.21 -4.61
CA VAL A 323 15.21 -38.05 -3.64
C VAL A 323 15.00 -36.73 -2.88
N ALA A 324 15.06 -36.81 -1.55
CA ALA A 324 15.07 -35.66 -0.65
C ALA A 324 16.47 -35.49 -0.04
N MET A 325 17.08 -34.31 -0.18
CA MET A 325 18.34 -33.98 0.48
C MET A 325 18.05 -33.28 1.81
N THR A 326 17.63 -34.05 2.81
CA THR A 326 17.11 -33.52 4.09
C THR A 326 18.19 -33.05 5.07
N GLU A 327 19.47 -33.23 4.73
CA GLU A 327 20.58 -32.48 5.32
C GLU A 327 21.65 -32.17 4.26
N PHE A 328 21.97 -30.89 4.07
CA PHE A 328 23.24 -30.48 3.47
C PHE A 328 23.94 -29.39 4.28
N ASN A 329 25.27 -29.35 4.21
CA ASN A 329 26.07 -28.21 4.68
C ASN A 329 27.49 -28.26 4.11
N SER A 330 28.14 -27.09 4.01
CA SER A 330 29.60 -27.02 4.05
C SER A 330 30.11 -27.21 5.49
N ARG A 331 31.37 -27.57 5.66
CA ARG A 331 31.99 -27.77 6.99
C ARG A 331 33.25 -26.91 7.10
N GLY A 332 33.50 -26.30 8.27
CA GLY A 332 34.71 -25.49 8.53
C GLY A 332 34.51 -23.97 8.44
N PRO A 333 35.58 -23.16 8.66
CA PRO A 333 35.47 -21.73 8.93
C PRO A 333 34.84 -20.88 7.81
N MET A 334 34.86 -21.39 6.58
CA MET A 334 34.16 -20.77 5.44
C MET A 334 32.63 -20.71 5.60
N ASN A 335 32.04 -21.42 6.57
CA ASN A 335 30.61 -21.40 6.86
C ASN A 335 30.07 -20.00 7.23
N CYS A 336 30.93 -19.06 7.65
CA CYS A 336 30.58 -17.68 7.98
C CYS A 336 31.12 -16.63 6.99
N THR A 337 31.68 -17.05 5.84
CA THR A 337 32.19 -16.15 4.78
C THR A 337 31.25 -16.15 3.56
N MET A 338 31.54 -15.31 2.57
CA MET A 338 30.82 -15.29 1.28
C MET A 338 30.95 -16.60 0.48
N VAL A 339 31.91 -17.46 0.81
CA VAL A 339 31.98 -18.83 0.24
C VAL A 339 30.68 -19.57 0.47
N ASN A 340 30.08 -19.46 1.67
CA ASN A 340 28.83 -20.17 1.97
C ASN A 340 27.62 -19.57 1.21
N GLY A 341 27.60 -18.26 0.97
CA GLY A 341 26.57 -17.63 0.11
C GLY A 341 26.65 -18.08 -1.35
N LEU A 342 27.86 -18.11 -1.92
CA LEU A 342 28.14 -18.65 -3.26
C LEU A 342 27.79 -20.15 -3.35
N PHE A 343 28.12 -20.93 -2.32
CA PHE A 343 27.90 -22.38 -2.26
C PHE A 343 26.41 -22.73 -2.12
N VAL A 344 25.71 -22.17 -1.13
CA VAL A 344 24.28 -22.44 -0.89
C VAL A 344 23.43 -22.06 -2.11
N THR A 345 23.70 -20.92 -2.75
CA THR A 345 22.99 -20.55 -4.00
C THR A 345 23.12 -21.64 -5.07
N GLN A 346 24.33 -22.15 -5.27
CA GLN A 346 24.59 -23.20 -6.27
C GLN A 346 23.97 -24.55 -5.87
N VAL A 347 24.03 -24.95 -4.60
CA VAL A 347 23.42 -26.22 -4.16
C VAL A 347 21.90 -26.20 -4.31
N LEU A 348 21.24 -25.10 -3.92
CA LEU A 348 19.79 -24.93 -4.11
C LEU A 348 19.42 -24.98 -5.60
N ALA A 349 20.13 -24.23 -6.45
CA ALA A 349 19.85 -24.18 -7.88
C ALA A 349 20.17 -25.50 -8.61
N GLU A 350 21.28 -26.17 -8.28
CA GLU A 350 21.60 -27.48 -8.84
C GLU A 350 20.62 -28.56 -8.38
N ALA A 351 20.11 -28.50 -7.16
CA ALA A 351 19.15 -29.51 -6.69
C ALA A 351 17.77 -29.35 -7.39
N ILE A 352 17.33 -28.11 -7.64
CA ILE A 352 16.18 -27.83 -8.51
C ILE A 352 16.46 -28.35 -9.93
N LYS A 353 17.61 -28.00 -10.52
CA LYS A 353 18.02 -28.42 -11.87
C LYS A 353 17.97 -29.94 -12.04
N ASN A 354 18.43 -30.68 -11.03
CA ASN A 354 18.51 -32.14 -11.05
C ASN A 354 17.20 -32.87 -10.64
N GLY A 355 16.20 -32.15 -10.13
CA GLY A 355 14.88 -32.72 -9.83
C GLY A 355 14.76 -33.39 -8.45
N TYR A 356 15.49 -32.91 -7.45
CA TYR A 356 15.25 -33.29 -6.05
C TYR A 356 13.81 -32.92 -5.64
N GLY A 357 13.19 -33.69 -4.73
CA GLY A 357 11.88 -33.38 -4.18
C GLY A 357 11.91 -32.35 -3.04
N MET A 358 13.06 -32.26 -2.35
CA MET A 358 13.25 -31.46 -1.14
C MET A 358 14.75 -31.23 -0.87
N VAL A 359 15.09 -30.08 -0.29
CA VAL A 359 16.47 -29.66 0.00
C VAL A 359 16.49 -28.85 1.29
N ASP A 360 16.98 -29.43 2.38
CA ASP A 360 17.00 -28.78 3.71
C ASP A 360 18.45 -28.49 4.20
N LEU A 361 18.76 -27.23 4.50
CA LEU A 361 20.04 -26.85 5.11
C LEU A 361 20.12 -27.33 6.58
N TRP A 362 21.27 -27.92 6.94
CA TRP A 362 21.46 -28.70 8.18
C TRP A 362 21.00 -28.07 9.49
N VAL A 363 21.07 -26.74 9.63
CA VAL A 363 20.50 -26.03 10.79
C VAL A 363 20.26 -24.55 10.47
N SER A 364 19.19 -23.99 11.02
CA SER A 364 18.87 -22.56 10.98
C SER A 364 19.70 -21.73 11.97
N GLU A 365 19.83 -22.19 13.21
CA GLU A 365 20.53 -21.49 14.30
C GLU A 365 21.58 -22.38 14.99
N TRP A 366 22.82 -21.89 15.11
CA TRP A 366 23.88 -22.58 15.84
C TRP A 366 24.84 -21.59 16.53
N ASN A 367 25.29 -21.92 17.73
CA ASN A 367 26.23 -21.06 18.47
C ASN A 367 27.60 -20.96 17.77
N TRP A 368 28.24 -19.80 17.85
CA TRP A 368 29.63 -19.60 17.47
C TRP A 368 30.60 -20.53 18.22
N SER A 369 31.64 -20.99 17.53
CA SER A 369 32.70 -21.82 18.09
C SER A 369 34.06 -21.15 17.93
N GLU A 370 34.55 -20.51 19.00
CA GLU A 370 35.85 -19.80 19.00
C GLU A 370 37.04 -20.70 18.61
N SER A 371 36.98 -21.99 18.92
CA SER A 371 38.03 -22.96 18.58
C SER A 371 38.06 -23.36 17.10
N ALA A 372 36.96 -23.14 16.38
CA ALA A 372 36.82 -23.47 14.96
C ALA A 372 36.66 -22.23 14.05
N GLN A 373 36.40 -21.06 14.65
CA GLN A 373 36.04 -19.82 13.97
C GLN A 373 34.86 -20.02 12.99
N GLU A 374 33.86 -20.81 13.39
CA GLU A 374 32.64 -21.07 12.61
C GLU A 374 31.37 -20.99 13.46
N SER A 375 30.25 -20.74 12.78
CA SER A 375 28.91 -21.20 13.16
C SER A 375 28.29 -21.88 11.93
N LYS A 376 27.41 -22.86 12.18
CA LYS A 376 26.78 -23.70 11.14
C LYS A 376 25.38 -23.25 10.72
N GLY A 377 24.78 -22.30 11.44
CA GLY A 377 23.43 -21.79 11.17
C GLY A 377 23.45 -20.54 10.29
N PHE A 378 22.41 -20.35 9.47
CA PHE A 378 22.29 -19.18 8.60
C PHE A 378 21.92 -17.87 9.32
N LEU A 379 21.59 -17.94 10.62
CA LEU A 379 21.47 -16.81 11.53
C LEU A 379 22.65 -16.77 12.51
N ALA A 380 23.09 -15.57 12.90
CA ALA A 380 24.10 -15.40 13.95
C ALA A 380 23.58 -15.83 15.33
N LYS A 381 24.45 -16.37 16.20
CA LYS A 381 24.12 -16.75 17.58
C LYS A 381 25.40 -16.88 18.41
N ALA A 382 25.51 -16.13 19.50
CA ALA A 382 26.73 -15.95 20.30
C ALA A 382 27.98 -15.53 19.50
N ASP A 383 27.78 -14.88 18.35
CA ASP A 383 28.85 -14.48 17.42
C ASP A 383 29.50 -13.16 17.90
N PRO A 384 30.81 -13.10 18.17
CA PRO A 384 31.45 -11.90 18.72
C PRO A 384 31.55 -10.74 17.71
N GLN A 385 31.21 -10.96 16.43
CA GLN A 385 31.36 -10.00 15.34
C GLN A 385 30.03 -9.43 14.84
N GLN A 386 28.90 -9.93 15.34
CA GLN A 386 27.54 -9.68 14.84
C GLN A 386 26.54 -9.65 16.02
N ALA A 387 25.33 -9.12 15.80
CA ALA A 387 24.28 -9.24 16.81
C ALA A 387 23.59 -10.61 16.71
N ASP A 388 23.02 -11.11 17.81
CA ASP A 388 22.27 -12.36 17.77
C ASP A 388 21.10 -12.27 16.78
N TYR A 389 20.91 -13.36 16.03
CA TYR A 389 19.89 -13.57 15.01
C TYR A 389 19.98 -12.70 13.75
N THR A 390 21.07 -11.95 13.53
CA THR A 390 21.29 -11.29 12.22
C THR A 390 21.53 -12.33 11.11
N PRO A 391 20.91 -12.18 9.93
CA PRO A 391 21.17 -13.03 8.77
C PRO A 391 22.63 -13.05 8.29
N ARG A 392 23.13 -14.25 7.96
CA ARG A 392 24.44 -14.48 7.33
C ARG A 392 24.34 -14.53 5.79
N GLN A 393 25.50 -14.65 5.15
CA GLN A 393 25.65 -14.89 3.71
C GLN A 393 24.82 -16.08 3.19
N SER A 394 24.62 -17.11 4.02
CA SER A 394 23.85 -18.32 3.68
C SER A 394 22.33 -18.19 3.85
N TYR A 395 21.83 -17.10 4.45
CA TYR A 395 20.40 -16.77 4.48
C TYR A 395 19.95 -16.09 3.18
N MET A 396 20.80 -15.21 2.62
CA MET A 396 20.48 -14.38 1.45
C MET A 396 20.05 -15.15 0.19
N PRO A 397 20.57 -16.36 -0.11
CA PRO A 397 20.06 -17.17 -1.22
C PRO A 397 18.59 -17.53 -1.07
N TYR A 398 18.09 -17.82 0.14
CA TYR A 398 16.66 -18.08 0.36
C TYR A 398 15.84 -16.81 0.09
N GLN A 399 16.20 -15.69 0.71
CA GLN A 399 15.57 -14.37 0.53
C GLN A 399 15.44 -13.96 -0.94
N TYR A 400 16.49 -14.15 -1.74
CA TYR A 400 16.54 -13.69 -3.11
C TYR A 400 16.08 -14.72 -4.15
N ILE A 401 16.20 -16.04 -3.92
CA ILE A 401 15.48 -17.04 -4.73
C ILE A 401 13.97 -16.91 -4.51
N ASN A 402 13.52 -16.67 -3.26
CA ASN A 402 12.12 -16.42 -2.95
C ASN A 402 11.54 -15.19 -3.67
N SER A 403 12.33 -14.15 -3.93
CA SER A 403 11.84 -12.91 -4.56
C SER A 403 12.18 -12.73 -6.05
N HIS A 404 13.26 -13.36 -6.57
CA HIS A 404 13.79 -13.11 -7.92
C HIS A 404 13.84 -14.37 -8.81
N PHE A 405 13.42 -15.54 -8.32
CA PHE A 405 13.35 -16.77 -9.10
C PHE A 405 11.89 -17.22 -9.26
N GLY A 406 11.49 -17.60 -10.48
CA GLY A 406 10.12 -17.99 -10.83
C GLY A 406 9.72 -19.40 -10.36
N ASP A 407 8.53 -19.85 -10.76
CA ASP A 407 7.98 -21.16 -10.40
C ASP A 407 8.46 -22.34 -11.28
N GLN A 408 9.12 -22.06 -12.40
CA GLN A 408 9.65 -23.06 -13.33
C GLN A 408 11.10 -22.73 -13.69
N MET A 409 12.04 -23.64 -13.41
CA MET A 409 13.43 -23.51 -13.85
C MET A 409 13.53 -23.88 -15.33
N ILE A 410 14.24 -23.04 -16.10
CA ILE A 410 14.51 -23.23 -17.53
C ILE A 410 16.00 -23.47 -17.80
N GLU A 411 16.33 -23.97 -18.99
CA GLU A 411 17.71 -24.08 -19.45
C GLU A 411 18.41 -22.71 -19.42
N ALA A 412 19.63 -22.69 -18.85
CA ALA A 412 20.55 -21.55 -18.84
C ALA A 412 21.99 -22.03 -19.05
N SER A 413 22.83 -21.19 -19.67
CA SER A 413 24.24 -21.48 -19.90
C SER A 413 25.10 -20.22 -19.87
N SER A 414 26.40 -20.40 -19.59
CA SER A 414 27.43 -19.36 -19.65
C SER A 414 28.60 -19.87 -20.47
N ASN A 415 29.16 -19.03 -21.35
CA ASN A 415 30.38 -19.36 -22.11
C ASN A 415 31.69 -19.13 -21.31
N ASN A 416 31.61 -18.56 -20.11
CA ASN A 416 32.76 -18.25 -19.25
C ASN A 416 32.73 -19.16 -18.01
N ALA A 417 33.81 -19.92 -17.79
CA ALA A 417 33.89 -20.93 -16.74
C ALA A 417 33.75 -20.38 -15.31
N HIS A 418 34.08 -19.10 -15.08
CA HIS A 418 34.00 -18.41 -13.79
C HIS A 418 32.61 -17.84 -13.49
N ILE A 419 31.75 -17.74 -14.51
CA ILE A 419 30.36 -17.30 -14.40
C ILE A 419 29.44 -18.52 -14.43
N LYS A 420 28.78 -18.83 -13.31
CA LYS A 420 27.67 -19.80 -13.27
C LYS A 420 26.35 -19.06 -13.41
N THR A 421 25.35 -19.71 -13.99
CA THR A 421 24.03 -19.10 -14.17
C THR A 421 22.91 -20.13 -14.17
N TYR A 422 21.75 -19.70 -13.68
CA TYR A 422 20.51 -20.47 -13.57
C TYR A 422 19.37 -19.54 -13.92
N ALA A 423 18.37 -20.00 -14.68
CA ALA A 423 17.22 -19.17 -15.07
C ALA A 423 15.89 -19.85 -14.78
N SER A 424 14.84 -19.05 -14.70
CA SER A 424 13.47 -19.46 -14.42
C SER A 424 12.47 -18.55 -15.11
N THR A 425 11.25 -19.03 -15.31
CA THR A 425 10.10 -18.21 -15.72
C THR A 425 9.14 -18.07 -14.55
N PHE A 426 8.60 -16.87 -14.38
CA PHE A 426 7.41 -16.60 -13.57
C PHE A 426 6.15 -16.87 -14.39
N SER A 427 5.07 -17.25 -13.72
CA SER A 427 3.74 -17.45 -14.34
C SER A 427 3.14 -16.17 -14.94
N SER A 428 3.67 -14.99 -14.56
CA SER A 428 3.37 -13.69 -15.18
C SER A 428 4.21 -13.34 -16.41
N GLY A 429 5.18 -14.18 -16.80
CA GLY A 429 5.97 -14.04 -18.04
C GLY A 429 7.37 -13.43 -17.89
N GLU A 430 7.75 -12.95 -16.70
CA GLU A 430 9.13 -12.52 -16.42
C GLU A 430 10.12 -13.68 -16.36
N VAL A 431 11.41 -13.39 -16.61
CA VAL A 431 12.51 -14.35 -16.43
C VAL A 431 13.32 -13.98 -15.19
N GLY A 432 13.34 -14.87 -14.20
CA GLY A 432 14.23 -14.79 -13.04
C GLY A 432 15.59 -15.42 -13.35
N LEU A 433 16.69 -14.69 -13.14
CA LEU A 433 18.04 -15.07 -13.54
C LEU A 433 19.00 -14.93 -12.36
N ILE A 434 19.83 -15.96 -12.13
CA ILE A 434 20.93 -15.93 -11.17
C ILE A 434 22.24 -15.89 -11.95
N ILE A 435 23.14 -14.97 -11.62
CA ILE A 435 24.50 -14.88 -12.19
C ILE A 435 25.51 -14.87 -11.04
N ILE A 436 26.37 -15.88 -10.99
CA ILE A 436 27.33 -16.11 -9.90
C ILE A 436 28.74 -15.94 -10.45
N ASN A 437 29.51 -15.03 -9.88
CA ASN A 437 30.93 -14.86 -10.17
C ASN A 437 31.79 -15.38 -9.01
N THR A 438 32.54 -16.45 -9.25
CA THR A 438 33.45 -17.04 -8.25
C THR A 438 34.90 -16.56 -8.36
N ASP A 439 35.24 -15.70 -9.31
CA ASP A 439 36.60 -15.19 -9.51
C ASP A 439 36.91 -13.95 -8.66
N ALA A 440 38.22 -13.69 -8.51
CA ALA A 440 38.77 -12.51 -7.84
C ALA A 440 38.60 -11.20 -8.66
N ASN A 441 38.25 -11.31 -9.95
CA ASN A 441 38.01 -10.19 -10.85
C ASN A 441 36.49 -10.00 -11.09
N ALA A 442 36.07 -8.78 -11.44
CA ALA A 442 34.73 -8.56 -12.00
C ALA A 442 34.69 -8.97 -13.47
N HIS A 443 33.56 -9.52 -13.91
CA HIS A 443 33.31 -9.89 -15.30
C HIS A 443 32.19 -9.04 -15.91
N THR A 444 32.28 -8.79 -17.20
CA THR A 444 31.32 -8.01 -17.98
C THR A 444 30.45 -8.98 -18.79
N VAL A 445 29.21 -9.15 -18.36
CA VAL A 445 28.28 -10.17 -18.86
C VAL A 445 27.32 -9.59 -19.88
N ASN A 446 27.27 -10.16 -21.08
CA ASN A 446 26.19 -9.94 -22.05
C ASN A 446 25.03 -10.90 -21.69
N ILE A 447 23.80 -10.39 -21.57
CA ILE A 447 22.60 -11.23 -21.34
C ILE A 447 21.87 -11.40 -22.67
N ASP A 448 21.66 -12.65 -23.09
CA ASP A 448 21.11 -12.98 -24.40
C ASP A 448 19.57 -13.06 -24.36
N LEU A 449 18.91 -12.06 -24.95
CA LEU A 449 17.45 -11.97 -25.02
C LEU A 449 16.83 -12.73 -26.21
N SER A 450 17.59 -13.50 -26.99
CA SER A 450 17.08 -14.12 -28.24
C SER A 450 15.99 -15.18 -28.08
N THR A 451 15.72 -15.66 -26.85
CA THR A 451 14.57 -16.51 -26.51
C THR A 451 13.51 -15.80 -25.66
N PHE A 452 13.72 -14.51 -25.35
CA PHE A 452 12.80 -13.70 -24.56
C PHE A 452 11.69 -13.10 -25.43
N ALA A 453 10.60 -12.65 -24.81
CA ALA A 453 9.43 -12.15 -25.54
C ALA A 453 9.67 -10.80 -26.25
N THR A 454 10.70 -10.05 -25.85
CA THR A 454 10.99 -8.68 -26.29
C THR A 454 12.49 -8.44 -26.45
N GLU A 455 12.89 -7.57 -27.39
CA GLU A 455 14.30 -7.19 -27.62
C GLU A 455 14.84 -6.21 -26.54
N GLU A 456 13.94 -5.64 -25.73
CA GLU A 456 14.25 -4.82 -24.56
C GLU A 456 13.56 -5.40 -23.30
N ALA A 457 14.17 -5.25 -22.13
CA ALA A 457 13.61 -5.64 -20.84
C ALA A 457 13.84 -4.57 -19.77
N ASP A 458 12.91 -4.45 -18.83
CA ASP A 458 13.19 -3.79 -17.56
C ASP A 458 13.87 -4.79 -16.63
N MET A 459 15.13 -4.53 -16.27
CA MET A 459 15.93 -5.41 -15.42
C MET A 459 15.99 -4.88 -13.99
N TYR A 460 15.47 -5.66 -13.06
CA TYR A 460 15.53 -5.43 -11.61
C TYR A 460 16.55 -6.39 -10.99
N TRP A 461 17.40 -5.97 -10.05
CA TRP A 461 18.30 -6.92 -9.38
C TRP A 461 18.76 -6.54 -7.97
N HIS A 462 19.14 -7.59 -7.23
CA HIS A 462 19.99 -7.49 -6.03
C HIS A 462 21.36 -8.12 -6.29
N GLU A 463 22.41 -7.45 -5.85
CA GLU A 463 23.80 -7.89 -5.88
C GLU A 463 24.28 -8.20 -4.46
N LEU A 464 24.59 -9.47 -4.20
CA LEU A 464 25.25 -9.95 -2.99
C LEU A 464 26.73 -10.17 -3.28
N HIS A 465 27.66 -9.46 -2.62
CA HIS A 465 29.10 -9.62 -2.88
C HIS A 465 29.98 -9.49 -1.64
N ALA A 466 31.26 -9.86 -1.75
CA ALA A 466 32.27 -9.62 -0.72
C ALA A 466 33.63 -9.19 -1.30
N ASN A 467 34.50 -8.65 -0.43
CA ASN A 467 35.82 -8.20 -0.83
C ASN A 467 36.85 -9.34 -0.89
N SER A 468 36.67 -10.39 -0.11
CA SER A 468 37.52 -11.57 -0.05
C SER A 468 36.71 -12.86 0.13
N LEU A 469 37.39 -14.01 -0.05
CA LEU A 469 36.91 -15.34 0.36
C LEU A 469 37.80 -15.97 1.45
N GLU A 470 38.62 -15.16 2.11
CA GLU A 470 39.48 -15.58 3.22
C GLU A 470 38.67 -16.01 4.44
N ALA A 471 39.16 -17.00 5.19
CA ALA A 471 38.45 -17.63 6.31
C ALA A 471 38.13 -16.70 7.50
N GLY A 472 38.70 -15.49 7.52
CA GLY A 472 38.40 -14.45 8.51
C GLY A 472 37.60 -13.26 7.97
N ASP A 473 37.25 -13.23 6.68
CA ASP A 473 36.38 -12.20 6.11
C ASP A 473 34.90 -12.63 6.20
N HIS A 474 34.28 -12.27 7.32
CA HIS A 474 32.85 -12.52 7.56
C HIS A 474 31.96 -11.37 7.05
N LYS A 475 32.48 -10.42 6.27
CA LYS A 475 31.68 -9.37 5.66
C LYS A 475 30.98 -9.83 4.38
N PHE A 476 29.87 -9.17 4.11
CA PHE A 476 29.24 -9.13 2.81
C PHE A 476 28.49 -7.81 2.61
N TYR A 477 28.13 -7.55 1.36
CA TYR A 477 27.45 -6.35 0.90
C TYR A 477 26.20 -6.74 0.12
N ILE A 478 25.15 -5.94 0.23
CA ILE A 478 23.94 -6.02 -0.60
C ILE A 478 23.79 -4.68 -1.31
N ASN A 479 23.82 -4.67 -2.64
CA ASN A 479 23.79 -3.46 -3.48
C ASN A 479 24.88 -2.41 -3.13
N GLY A 480 25.94 -2.83 -2.42
CA GLY A 480 27.01 -1.96 -1.90
C GLY A 480 26.86 -1.54 -0.42
N GLU A 481 25.73 -1.80 0.23
CA GLU A 481 25.51 -1.55 1.65
C GLU A 481 26.03 -2.69 2.55
N THR A 482 26.55 -2.36 3.74
CA THR A 482 26.90 -3.33 4.79
C THR A 482 26.77 -2.70 6.18
N GLY A 483 26.60 -3.52 7.22
CA GLY A 483 26.46 -3.09 8.61
C GLY A 483 27.77 -2.63 9.26
N THR A 484 27.67 -1.95 10.40
CA THR A 484 28.80 -1.33 11.10
C THR A 484 29.66 -2.27 11.95
N SER A 485 29.18 -3.49 12.23
CA SER A 485 29.95 -4.52 12.96
C SER A 485 31.10 -5.09 12.13
N THR A 486 32.00 -5.90 12.72
CA THR A 486 33.16 -6.44 11.98
C THR A 486 32.80 -7.56 11.01
N GLY A 487 31.76 -8.34 11.30
CA GLY A 487 31.17 -9.32 10.38
C GLY A 487 29.79 -8.90 9.87
N GLY A 488 29.16 -9.80 9.10
CA GLY A 488 27.77 -9.68 8.66
C GLY A 488 27.52 -8.69 7.52
N GLY A 489 26.25 -8.61 7.13
CA GLY A 489 25.74 -7.73 6.08
C GLY A 489 25.08 -6.46 6.65
N PRO A 490 24.25 -5.78 5.87
CA PRO A 490 23.41 -4.67 6.35
C PRO A 490 22.24 -5.18 7.20
N ASN A 491 21.98 -4.53 8.34
CA ASN A 491 20.85 -4.91 9.23
C ASN A 491 19.49 -4.64 8.58
N ASN A 492 19.43 -3.67 7.65
CA ASN A 492 18.27 -3.27 6.85
C ASN A 492 18.08 -4.10 5.58
N TYR A 493 18.67 -5.31 5.47
CA TYR A 493 18.64 -6.17 4.27
C TYR A 493 17.25 -6.33 3.62
N ALA A 494 16.19 -6.38 4.43
CA ALA A 494 14.80 -6.57 3.97
C ALA A 494 14.16 -5.30 3.37
N SER A 495 14.77 -4.12 3.55
CA SER A 495 14.31 -2.84 3.01
C SER A 495 15.33 -2.18 2.08
N ILE A 496 16.35 -2.92 1.62
CA ILE A 496 17.23 -2.46 0.55
C ILE A 496 16.44 -2.60 -0.76
N ALA A 497 16.34 -1.51 -1.51
CA ALA A 497 15.66 -1.50 -2.80
C ALA A 497 16.54 -2.13 -3.89
N PRO A 498 15.97 -2.93 -4.82
CA PRO A 498 16.72 -3.45 -5.97
C PRO A 498 17.22 -2.31 -6.85
N PHE A 499 18.29 -2.56 -7.59
CA PHE A 499 18.62 -1.72 -8.74
C PHE A 499 17.61 -1.95 -9.86
N LYS A 500 17.28 -0.90 -10.64
CA LYS A 500 16.56 -0.99 -11.91
C LYS A 500 17.40 -0.40 -13.03
N ALA A 501 17.45 -1.07 -14.19
CA ALA A 501 17.96 -0.50 -15.43
C ALA A 501 17.21 -1.07 -16.65
N GLN A 502 17.21 -0.34 -17.76
CA GLN A 502 16.75 -0.88 -19.04
C GLN A 502 17.86 -1.73 -19.67
N LEU A 503 17.53 -2.97 -20.05
CA LEU A 503 18.41 -3.93 -20.71
C LEU A 503 18.02 -4.07 -22.18
N LYS A 504 19.00 -3.95 -23.07
CA LYS A 504 18.90 -4.22 -24.52
C LYS A 504 19.99 -5.18 -24.97
N SER A 505 19.88 -5.67 -26.21
CA SER A 505 20.81 -6.62 -26.84
C SER A 505 22.29 -6.23 -26.79
N GLU A 506 22.58 -4.93 -26.74
CA GLU A 506 23.90 -4.31 -26.77
C GLU A 506 24.43 -3.88 -25.39
N ASN A 507 23.64 -4.07 -24.33
CA ASN A 507 24.04 -3.75 -22.96
C ASN A 507 24.83 -4.89 -22.31
N THR A 508 25.65 -4.51 -21.34
CA THR A 508 26.42 -5.43 -20.50
C THR A 508 26.22 -5.12 -19.02
N PHE A 509 26.30 -6.18 -18.21
CA PHE A 509 26.12 -6.17 -16.77
C PHE A 509 27.46 -6.50 -16.07
N GLU A 510 27.88 -5.71 -15.08
CA GLU A 510 29.08 -6.03 -14.29
C GLU A 510 28.74 -7.02 -13.16
N ALA A 511 29.12 -8.28 -13.32
CA ALA A 511 29.11 -9.24 -12.24
C ALA A 511 30.40 -9.06 -11.42
N LYS A 512 30.32 -8.32 -10.31
CA LYS A 512 31.47 -8.06 -9.41
C LYS A 512 32.16 -9.35 -8.97
N LYS A 513 33.45 -9.27 -8.59
CA LYS A 513 34.18 -10.38 -7.97
C LYS A 513 33.39 -10.98 -6.81
N TYR A 514 33.51 -12.30 -6.61
CA TYR A 514 32.90 -13.01 -5.48
C TYR A 514 31.43 -12.63 -5.20
N SER A 515 30.59 -12.65 -6.24
CA SER A 515 29.20 -12.17 -6.18
C SER A 515 28.16 -13.22 -6.59
N VAL A 516 26.96 -13.05 -6.05
CA VAL A 516 25.70 -13.61 -6.55
C VAL A 516 24.80 -12.45 -6.92
N ASN A 517 24.30 -12.47 -8.15
CA ASN A 517 23.41 -11.44 -8.68
C ASN A 517 22.07 -12.12 -8.95
N PHE A 518 21.02 -11.63 -8.32
CA PHE A 518 19.65 -12.13 -8.45
C PHE A 518 18.86 -11.10 -9.25
N LEU A 519 18.57 -11.41 -10.51
CA LEU A 519 17.95 -10.49 -11.46
C LEU A 519 16.56 -10.98 -11.87
N VAL A 520 15.67 -10.06 -12.22
CA VAL A 520 14.41 -10.34 -12.92
C VAL A 520 14.34 -9.48 -14.17
N LEU A 521 14.05 -10.11 -15.30
CA LEU A 521 13.85 -9.49 -16.60
C LEU A 521 12.35 -9.39 -16.84
N LYS A 522 11.81 -8.16 -16.78
CA LYS A 522 10.41 -7.87 -17.11
C LYS A 522 10.28 -7.53 -18.60
N PRO A 523 9.41 -8.21 -19.38
CA PRO A 523 9.29 -7.94 -20.81
C PRO A 523 8.71 -6.55 -21.02
N LYS A 524 9.43 -5.71 -21.77
CA LYS A 524 9.00 -4.34 -22.06
C LYS A 524 7.98 -4.36 -23.18
N VAL A 525 6.70 -4.47 -22.83
CA VAL A 525 5.59 -4.37 -23.77
C VAL A 525 5.54 -2.93 -24.32
N THR A 526 6.10 -2.73 -25.51
CA THR A 526 6.09 -1.43 -26.21
C THR A 526 4.68 -1.17 -26.75
N VAL A 527 3.78 -0.70 -25.88
CA VAL A 527 2.47 -0.17 -26.26
C VAL A 527 2.71 1.04 -27.19
N PRO A 528 2.15 1.07 -28.41
CA PRO A 528 2.23 2.26 -29.26
C PRO A 528 1.60 3.46 -28.56
N ARG A 529 2.16 4.67 -28.75
CA ARG A 529 1.52 5.89 -28.26
C ARG A 529 0.16 6.07 -28.93
N ARG A 530 -0.86 6.23 -28.09
CA ARG A 530 -2.28 6.21 -28.43
C ARG A 530 -2.92 7.47 -27.89
N ASN A 531 -3.81 8.08 -28.68
CA ASN A 531 -4.58 9.22 -28.23
C ASN A 531 -5.49 8.84 -27.05
N VAL A 532 -5.89 9.82 -26.25
CA VAL A 532 -6.85 9.63 -25.15
C VAL A 532 -8.04 10.56 -25.34
N LEU A 533 -9.25 9.99 -25.32
CA LEU A 533 -10.51 10.71 -25.13
C LEU A 533 -11.07 10.34 -23.75
N MET A 534 -11.01 11.29 -22.82
CA MET A 534 -11.55 11.15 -21.47
C MET A 534 -12.90 11.88 -21.36
N ILE A 535 -13.97 11.15 -21.10
CA ILE A 535 -15.33 11.64 -20.96
C ILE A 535 -15.73 11.60 -19.48
N ALA A 536 -15.94 12.77 -18.89
CA ALA A 536 -16.44 12.93 -17.52
C ALA A 536 -17.93 13.32 -17.55
N VAL A 537 -18.74 12.75 -16.68
CA VAL A 537 -20.17 13.06 -16.57
C VAL A 537 -20.54 13.42 -15.13
N ASP A 538 -21.07 14.63 -14.92
CA ASP A 538 -21.38 15.18 -13.60
C ASP A 538 -22.65 14.55 -12.99
N ASP A 539 -22.56 14.01 -11.78
CA ASP A 539 -23.64 13.32 -11.04
C ASP A 539 -24.15 11.99 -11.65
N LEU A 540 -23.41 11.33 -12.57
CA LEU A 540 -23.87 10.10 -13.23
C LEU A 540 -23.68 8.84 -12.36
N ARG A 541 -24.77 8.26 -11.85
CA ARG A 541 -24.79 6.92 -11.22
C ARG A 541 -24.77 5.78 -12.28
N PRO A 542 -24.54 4.51 -11.90
CA PRO A 542 -24.60 3.33 -12.77
C PRO A 542 -25.97 2.98 -13.41
N VAL A 543 -26.86 3.95 -13.66
CA VAL A 543 -28.17 3.73 -14.31
C VAL A 543 -28.01 3.69 -15.84
N LEU A 544 -27.39 2.62 -16.31
CA LEU A 544 -27.05 2.37 -17.71
C LEU A 544 -27.42 0.92 -18.09
N ASN A 545 -27.88 0.69 -19.32
CA ASN A 545 -28.29 -0.65 -19.76
C ASN A 545 -27.07 -1.61 -19.79
N CYS A 546 -25.86 -1.13 -20.12
CA CYS A 546 -24.62 -1.89 -19.95
C CYS A 546 -24.24 -2.22 -18.48
N TYR A 547 -24.89 -1.61 -17.49
CA TYR A 547 -24.81 -1.98 -16.06
C TYR A 547 -26.01 -2.83 -15.58
N GLY A 548 -26.93 -3.19 -16.48
CA GLY A 548 -28.11 -4.04 -16.22
C GLY A 548 -29.45 -3.30 -16.12
N GLU A 549 -29.46 -1.97 -16.24
CA GLU A 549 -30.61 -1.12 -15.92
C GLU A 549 -31.54 -0.95 -17.13
N SER A 550 -32.53 -1.84 -17.24
CA SER A 550 -33.34 -2.00 -18.47
C SER A 550 -34.32 -0.86 -18.80
N GLN A 551 -34.59 0.06 -17.87
CA GLN A 551 -35.51 1.19 -18.12
C GLN A 551 -34.85 2.35 -18.89
N ILE A 552 -33.51 2.45 -18.93
CA ILE A 552 -32.80 3.61 -19.49
C ILE A 552 -32.49 3.46 -21.00
N HIS A 553 -32.49 4.57 -21.72
CA HIS A 553 -32.05 4.63 -23.12
C HIS A 553 -30.62 5.21 -23.23
N SER A 554 -29.62 4.32 -23.20
CA SER A 554 -28.17 4.64 -23.27
C SER A 554 -27.41 3.99 -24.46
N PRO A 555 -27.94 3.98 -25.70
CA PRO A 555 -27.41 3.16 -26.80
C PRO A 555 -25.98 3.51 -27.28
N ASN A 556 -25.46 4.72 -27.01
CA ASN A 556 -24.09 5.09 -27.41
C ASN A 556 -23.07 4.77 -26.31
N ILE A 557 -23.46 4.86 -25.04
CA ILE A 557 -22.66 4.41 -23.90
C ILE A 557 -22.64 2.87 -23.84
N ASP A 558 -23.76 2.22 -24.18
CA ASP A 558 -23.81 0.77 -24.39
C ASP A 558 -22.86 0.34 -25.54
N ARG A 559 -22.84 1.09 -26.65
CA ARG A 559 -21.90 0.86 -27.77
C ARG A 559 -20.44 1.02 -27.38
N LEU A 560 -20.12 1.90 -26.42
CA LEU A 560 -18.77 2.01 -25.85
C LEU A 560 -18.44 0.81 -24.94
N ALA A 561 -19.43 0.32 -24.17
CA ALA A 561 -19.28 -0.89 -23.36
C ALA A 561 -19.05 -2.15 -24.20
N GLU A 562 -19.70 -2.29 -25.36
CA GLU A 562 -19.44 -3.38 -26.33
C GLU A 562 -17.98 -3.38 -26.87
N GLN A 563 -17.30 -2.23 -26.80
CA GLN A 563 -15.94 -2.00 -27.32
C GLN A 563 -14.85 -2.01 -26.23
N GLY A 564 -15.20 -2.24 -24.96
CA GLY A 564 -14.25 -2.15 -23.85
C GLY A 564 -14.61 -2.99 -22.63
N VAL A 565 -13.98 -2.68 -21.50
CA VAL A 565 -14.27 -3.29 -20.19
C VAL A 565 -15.15 -2.35 -19.36
N VAL A 566 -16.27 -2.89 -18.88
CA VAL A 566 -17.17 -2.25 -17.92
C VAL A 566 -16.76 -2.67 -16.51
N PHE A 567 -16.38 -1.70 -15.68
CA PHE A 567 -16.06 -1.95 -14.27
C PHE A 567 -17.33 -1.75 -13.43
N THR A 568 -17.90 -2.85 -12.92
CA THR A 568 -19.20 -2.80 -12.23
C THR A 568 -19.11 -2.27 -10.80
N LYS A 569 -17.92 -2.32 -10.20
CA LYS A 569 -17.61 -1.91 -8.82
C LYS A 569 -16.52 -0.83 -8.78
N ALA A 570 -16.72 0.25 -9.54
CA ALA A 570 -15.85 1.42 -9.51
C ALA A 570 -16.36 2.48 -8.52
N TYR A 571 -15.45 3.04 -7.71
CA TYR A 571 -15.81 3.97 -6.63
C TYR A 571 -14.97 5.25 -6.65
N CYS A 572 -15.65 6.38 -6.49
CA CYS A 572 -15.01 7.67 -6.26
C CYS A 572 -14.44 7.75 -4.84
N GLN A 573 -13.35 8.49 -4.67
CA GLN A 573 -12.75 8.70 -3.34
C GLN A 573 -13.54 9.70 -2.48
N TRP A 574 -14.51 10.45 -3.02
CA TRP A 574 -15.39 11.33 -2.23
C TRP A 574 -16.65 11.69 -3.02
N ALA A 575 -17.84 11.52 -2.43
CA ALA A 575 -19.14 11.78 -3.09
C ALA A 575 -19.50 13.28 -3.20
N VAL A 576 -18.59 14.09 -3.76
CA VAL A 576 -18.74 15.50 -4.15
C VAL A 576 -17.79 15.79 -5.31
N CYS A 577 -18.32 16.37 -6.39
CA CYS A 577 -17.61 16.65 -7.63
C CYS A 577 -16.21 17.27 -7.48
N GLY A 578 -16.04 18.32 -6.67
CA GLY A 578 -14.75 19.00 -6.47
C GLY A 578 -13.64 18.07 -5.94
N PRO A 579 -13.78 17.51 -4.73
CA PRO A 579 -12.89 16.48 -4.19
C PRO A 579 -12.66 15.28 -5.12
N SER A 580 -13.70 14.72 -5.74
CA SER A 580 -13.57 13.58 -6.65
C SER A 580 -12.73 13.92 -7.90
N ARG A 581 -13.03 15.05 -8.55
CA ARG A 581 -12.31 15.49 -9.76
C ARG A 581 -10.86 15.88 -9.44
N ALA A 582 -10.59 16.48 -8.29
CA ALA A 582 -9.22 16.71 -7.82
C ALA A 582 -8.46 15.38 -7.61
N SER A 583 -9.13 14.38 -7.03
CA SER A 583 -8.57 13.03 -6.83
C SER A 583 -8.25 12.32 -8.15
N ILE A 584 -9.21 12.22 -9.08
CA ILE A 584 -9.01 11.62 -10.41
C ILE A 584 -7.85 12.30 -11.17
N MET A 585 -7.86 13.63 -11.24
CA MET A 585 -6.89 14.38 -12.05
C MET A 585 -5.48 14.42 -11.42
N SER A 586 -5.29 13.92 -10.19
CA SER A 586 -3.97 13.84 -9.54
C SER A 586 -3.54 12.41 -9.21
N GLY A 587 -4.45 11.43 -9.23
CA GLY A 587 -4.20 10.06 -8.78
C GLY A 587 -3.95 9.95 -7.27
N LEU A 588 -4.33 10.98 -6.50
CA LEU A 588 -4.20 11.07 -5.05
C LEU A 588 -5.58 11.01 -4.37
N THR A 589 -5.63 10.64 -3.09
CA THR A 589 -6.86 10.72 -2.29
C THR A 589 -7.23 12.18 -1.94
N PRO A 590 -8.46 12.48 -1.48
CA PRO A 590 -8.82 13.77 -0.90
C PRO A 590 -7.92 14.15 0.29
N ASP A 591 -7.42 13.15 1.03
CA ASP A 591 -6.37 13.32 2.03
C ASP A 591 -5.01 13.77 1.42
N GLY A 592 -4.55 13.14 0.33
CA GLY A 592 -3.30 13.49 -0.38
C GLY A 592 -3.34 14.76 -1.25
N THR A 593 -4.50 15.12 -1.81
CA THR A 593 -4.70 16.42 -2.51
C THR A 593 -4.94 17.58 -1.56
N GLY A 594 -5.40 17.30 -0.33
CA GLY A 594 -5.94 18.30 0.59
C GLY A 594 -7.36 18.80 0.24
N ILE A 595 -7.90 18.46 -0.94
CA ILE A 595 -9.18 18.98 -1.44
C ILE A 595 -10.34 18.18 -0.87
N ARG A 596 -10.77 18.58 0.33
CA ARG A 596 -11.85 17.95 1.11
C ARG A 596 -13.12 18.82 1.21
N ASN A 597 -13.25 19.81 0.33
CA ASN A 597 -14.33 20.81 0.31
C ASN A 597 -14.41 21.54 -1.06
N LEU A 598 -15.28 22.55 -1.19
CA LEU A 598 -15.54 23.32 -2.41
C LEU A 598 -15.04 24.79 -2.34
N SER A 599 -14.06 25.09 -1.49
CA SER A 599 -13.43 26.42 -1.34
C SER A 599 -11.89 26.40 -1.34
N SER A 600 -11.28 25.27 -1.03
CA SER A 600 -9.84 24.98 -1.17
C SER A 600 -9.43 24.86 -2.65
N GLN A 601 -8.21 25.30 -2.98
CA GLN A 601 -7.70 25.38 -4.35
C GLN A 601 -6.52 24.40 -4.55
N LEU A 602 -6.60 23.54 -5.57
CA LEU A 602 -5.69 22.39 -5.78
C LEU A 602 -4.21 22.76 -5.71
N ARG A 603 -3.74 23.71 -6.53
CA ARG A 603 -2.35 24.19 -6.51
C ARG A 603 -2.02 25.20 -5.40
N THR A 604 -2.99 25.50 -4.51
CA THR A 604 -2.71 26.19 -3.24
C THR A 604 -2.47 25.18 -2.11
N GLU A 605 -3.24 24.09 -2.09
CA GLU A 605 -3.12 23.01 -1.11
C GLU A 605 -1.93 22.08 -1.39
N ASN A 606 -1.69 21.75 -2.66
CA ASN A 606 -0.55 20.98 -3.12
C ASN A 606 0.09 21.66 -4.36
N PRO A 607 1.03 22.60 -4.17
CA PRO A 607 1.56 23.42 -5.27
C PRO A 607 2.37 22.66 -6.33
N GLU A 608 2.98 21.52 -5.96
CA GLU A 608 3.83 20.70 -6.84
C GLU A 608 3.04 19.48 -7.40
N VAL A 609 1.70 19.48 -7.30
CA VAL A 609 0.85 18.39 -7.80
C VAL A 609 0.95 18.25 -9.32
N LEU A 610 1.35 17.06 -9.78
CA LEU A 610 1.48 16.72 -11.20
C LEU A 610 0.18 16.11 -11.70
N THR A 611 -0.62 16.90 -12.42
CA THR A 611 -1.94 16.44 -12.87
C THR A 611 -1.88 15.55 -14.11
N LEU A 612 -2.89 14.70 -14.32
CA LEU A 612 -3.00 13.78 -15.46
C LEU A 612 -2.84 14.49 -16.83
N PRO A 613 -3.54 15.60 -17.13
CA PRO A 613 -3.36 16.28 -18.41
C PRO A 613 -1.97 16.95 -18.51
N GLU A 614 -1.45 17.51 -17.41
CA GLU A 614 -0.10 18.08 -17.35
C GLU A 614 0.99 17.02 -17.58
N TYR A 615 0.82 15.79 -17.07
CA TYR A 615 1.77 14.71 -17.32
C TYR A 615 1.76 14.26 -18.78
N PHE A 616 0.59 14.18 -19.41
CA PHE A 616 0.47 13.94 -20.84
C PHE A 616 1.13 15.06 -21.66
N LEU A 617 0.91 16.34 -21.31
CA LEU A 617 1.57 17.50 -21.91
C LEU A 617 3.09 17.39 -21.81
N ASN A 618 3.61 17.13 -20.60
CA ASN A 618 5.03 16.98 -20.33
C ASN A 618 5.67 15.78 -21.07
N ASN A 619 4.87 14.78 -21.47
CA ASN A 619 5.30 13.66 -22.30
C ASN A 619 5.13 13.88 -23.82
N GLY A 620 4.69 15.06 -24.25
CA GLY A 620 4.59 15.45 -25.66
C GLY A 620 3.24 15.21 -26.32
N TYR A 621 2.17 15.01 -25.55
CA TYR A 621 0.80 15.02 -26.07
C TYR A 621 0.29 16.46 -26.23
N THR A 622 -0.54 16.72 -27.25
CA THR A 622 -1.34 17.95 -27.30
C THR A 622 -2.55 17.79 -26.39
N THR A 623 -2.62 18.54 -25.29
CA THR A 623 -3.72 18.43 -24.31
C THR A 623 -4.77 19.51 -24.49
N ALA A 624 -6.05 19.13 -24.37
CA ALA A 624 -7.19 20.03 -24.52
C ALA A 624 -8.35 19.63 -23.59
N GLY A 625 -9.12 20.61 -23.13
CA GLY A 625 -10.27 20.40 -22.24
C GLY A 625 -11.53 21.16 -22.69
N ALA A 626 -12.71 20.61 -22.41
CA ALA A 626 -14.02 21.19 -22.70
C ALA A 626 -15.02 20.89 -21.56
N GLY A 627 -15.91 21.85 -21.25
CA GLY A 627 -17.01 21.66 -20.28
C GLY A 627 -16.59 21.72 -18.81
N LYS A 628 -16.90 20.69 -18.02
CA LYS A 628 -16.52 20.56 -16.59
C LYS A 628 -15.60 19.35 -16.39
N ILE A 629 -14.28 19.58 -16.41
CA ILE A 629 -13.27 18.56 -16.04
C ILE A 629 -12.93 18.69 -14.56
N TYR A 630 -12.27 19.77 -14.17
CA TYR A 630 -12.16 20.21 -12.78
C TYR A 630 -13.46 20.92 -12.35
N ASP A 631 -13.75 20.94 -11.04
CA ASP A 631 -14.72 21.90 -10.50
C ASP A 631 -14.08 23.30 -10.45
N PRO A 632 -14.71 24.34 -11.04
CA PRO A 632 -14.13 25.69 -11.15
C PRO A 632 -13.92 26.40 -9.80
N ARG A 633 -14.42 25.87 -8.68
CA ARG A 633 -14.15 26.42 -7.34
C ARG A 633 -12.82 25.93 -6.77
N ASN A 634 -12.31 24.80 -7.26
CA ASN A 634 -11.10 24.13 -6.75
C ASN A 634 -9.85 24.35 -7.63
N VAL A 635 -9.95 25.07 -8.76
CA VAL A 635 -8.82 25.42 -9.65
C VAL A 635 -8.90 26.88 -10.11
N ASP A 636 -7.91 27.34 -10.87
CA ASP A 636 -7.84 28.72 -11.39
C ASP A 636 -8.93 29.06 -12.43
N ASP A 637 -8.97 30.33 -12.84
CA ASP A 637 -9.95 30.89 -13.79
C ASP A 637 -9.82 30.35 -15.24
N LYS A 638 -8.86 29.46 -15.48
CA LYS A 638 -8.58 28.78 -16.76
C LYS A 638 -8.70 27.25 -16.63
N HIS A 639 -9.31 26.77 -15.56
CA HIS A 639 -9.49 25.36 -15.24
C HIS A 639 -8.17 24.57 -15.12
N ASP A 640 -7.24 25.11 -14.35
CA ASP A 640 -5.83 24.70 -14.24
C ASP A 640 -5.01 24.98 -15.51
N ALA A 641 -4.41 26.18 -15.56
CA ALA A 641 -3.64 26.65 -16.71
C ALA A 641 -2.40 25.81 -17.07
N TYR A 642 -1.97 24.89 -16.20
CA TYR A 642 -0.82 24.00 -16.42
C TYR A 642 -1.20 22.71 -17.16
N SER A 643 -2.48 22.30 -17.09
CA SER A 643 -3.00 21.06 -17.70
C SER A 643 -3.06 21.10 -19.24
N TRP A 644 -3.15 22.28 -19.86
CA TRP A 644 -3.72 22.42 -21.21
C TRP A 644 -2.79 23.07 -22.24
N THR A 645 -2.54 22.38 -23.34
CA THR A 645 -1.83 22.92 -24.52
C THR A 645 -2.73 23.84 -25.34
N ILE A 646 -3.99 23.43 -25.56
CA ILE A 646 -5.04 24.28 -26.13
C ILE A 646 -5.79 24.94 -24.97
N PRO A 647 -5.86 26.28 -24.88
CA PRO A 647 -6.54 26.97 -23.80
C PRO A 647 -7.97 26.49 -23.58
N TYR A 648 -8.35 26.31 -22.31
CA TYR A 648 -9.68 25.82 -21.93
C TYR A 648 -10.78 26.82 -22.33
N THR A 649 -11.85 26.33 -22.96
CA THR A 649 -12.99 27.19 -23.35
C THR A 649 -13.86 27.44 -22.13
N ASN A 650 -14.03 28.70 -21.73
CA ASN A 650 -14.95 29.03 -20.64
C ASN A 650 -16.40 28.86 -21.10
N PRO A 651 -17.28 28.15 -20.36
CA PRO A 651 -18.69 28.03 -20.72
C PRO A 651 -19.47 29.36 -20.82
N SER A 652 -18.91 30.50 -20.39
CA SER A 652 -19.45 31.84 -20.67
C SER A 652 -19.38 32.24 -22.15
N ASP A 653 -18.49 31.61 -22.91
CA ASP A 653 -18.09 32.07 -24.25
C ASP A 653 -18.81 31.30 -25.37
N TYR A 654 -19.63 30.32 -25.03
CA TYR A 654 -20.44 29.52 -25.96
C TYR A 654 -21.55 30.34 -26.62
N THR A 655 -21.74 30.13 -27.93
CA THR A 655 -22.66 30.90 -28.78
C THR A 655 -23.88 30.08 -29.21
N TYR A 656 -25.02 30.34 -28.58
CA TYR A 656 -26.27 29.61 -28.81
C TYR A 656 -27.02 30.10 -30.08
N PRO A 657 -27.68 29.21 -30.85
CA PRO A 657 -28.42 29.59 -32.06
C PRO A 657 -29.58 30.55 -31.78
N THR A 658 -29.55 31.72 -32.41
CA THR A 658 -30.50 32.83 -32.16
C THR A 658 -31.97 32.49 -32.45
N GLU A 659 -32.21 31.53 -33.33
CA GLU A 659 -33.50 30.98 -33.74
C GLU A 659 -34.28 30.33 -32.60
N TYR A 660 -33.61 29.82 -31.57
CA TYR A 660 -34.25 29.32 -30.34
C TYR A 660 -34.80 30.45 -29.44
N GLY A 661 -34.55 31.71 -29.80
CA GLY A 661 -35.24 32.87 -29.24
C GLY A 661 -34.98 33.10 -27.74
N PRO A 662 -35.97 33.60 -26.98
CA PRO A 662 -35.79 33.95 -25.57
C PRO A 662 -35.37 32.82 -24.63
N PHE A 663 -35.43 31.55 -25.05
CA PHE A 663 -34.92 30.42 -24.28
C PHE A 663 -33.39 30.44 -24.14
N VAL A 664 -32.67 30.92 -25.17
CA VAL A 664 -31.20 31.01 -25.19
C VAL A 664 -30.66 32.44 -25.17
N GLN A 665 -31.51 33.46 -25.31
CA GLN A 665 -31.10 34.86 -25.39
C GLN A 665 -31.04 35.55 -24.01
N GLY A 666 -29.97 35.31 -23.26
CA GLY A 666 -29.62 36.11 -22.08
C GLY A 666 -28.55 35.49 -21.19
N SER A 667 -27.88 36.31 -20.38
CA SER A 667 -26.86 35.86 -19.40
C SER A 667 -27.45 35.17 -18.16
N ASN A 668 -28.74 34.83 -18.17
CA ASN A 668 -29.45 34.18 -17.09
C ASN A 668 -30.09 32.90 -17.63
N TYR A 669 -29.63 31.75 -17.14
CA TYR A 669 -30.40 30.51 -17.18
C TYR A 669 -31.84 30.83 -16.74
N ARG A 670 -32.81 30.61 -17.64
CA ARG A 670 -34.23 30.67 -17.31
C ARG A 670 -34.88 29.31 -17.54
N VAL A 671 -34.44 28.39 -16.70
CA VAL A 671 -35.39 27.56 -15.96
C VAL A 671 -36.49 28.48 -15.40
N ALA A 672 -37.74 28.02 -15.36
CA ALA A 672 -38.70 28.61 -14.43
C ALA A 672 -38.03 28.72 -13.04
N ALA A 673 -37.93 29.94 -12.51
CA ALA A 673 -36.83 30.28 -11.61
C ALA A 673 -36.85 29.42 -10.34
N ASN A 674 -35.73 28.75 -10.07
CA ASN A 674 -35.54 27.80 -8.98
C ASN A 674 -36.37 26.50 -9.06
N MET A 675 -36.68 25.96 -10.24
CA MET A 675 -37.25 24.59 -10.39
C MET A 675 -36.18 23.49 -10.54
N ALA A 676 -36.42 22.32 -9.94
CA ALA A 676 -35.57 21.13 -9.98
C ALA A 676 -35.67 20.36 -11.31
N THR A 677 -36.82 20.44 -12.00
CA THR A 677 -37.06 19.75 -13.27
C THR A 677 -37.58 20.70 -14.36
N GLU A 678 -37.11 20.54 -15.60
CA GLU A 678 -37.67 21.28 -16.74
C GLU A 678 -37.59 20.50 -18.06
N GLN A 679 -38.77 20.15 -18.59
CA GLN A 679 -38.90 19.61 -19.95
C GLN A 679 -38.78 20.74 -20.97
N GLY A 680 -37.63 20.80 -21.66
CA GLY A 680 -37.29 21.89 -22.57
C GLY A 680 -38.33 22.17 -23.68
N PRO A 681 -38.40 23.40 -24.22
CA PRO A 681 -39.42 23.78 -25.18
C PRO A 681 -39.31 23.04 -26.51
N ALA A 682 -40.46 22.74 -27.12
CA ALA A 682 -40.53 22.07 -28.42
C ALA A 682 -39.91 22.94 -29.53
N GLY A 683 -38.98 22.36 -30.30
CA GLY A 683 -38.28 23.04 -31.39
C GLY A 683 -36.89 23.58 -31.02
N VAL A 684 -36.41 23.38 -29.79
CA VAL A 684 -35.01 23.61 -29.40
C VAL A 684 -34.28 22.27 -29.35
N ASP A 685 -33.22 22.13 -30.15
CA ASP A 685 -32.37 20.92 -30.22
C ASP A 685 -31.17 21.01 -29.26
N ASP A 686 -30.31 19.98 -29.26
CA ASP A 686 -29.21 19.79 -28.29
C ASP A 686 -28.29 21.00 -28.09
N ASP A 687 -28.02 21.74 -29.16
CA ASP A 687 -27.11 22.90 -29.20
C ASP A 687 -27.75 24.20 -28.65
N GLY A 688 -29.04 24.16 -28.31
CA GLY A 688 -29.69 25.17 -27.48
C GLY A 688 -29.37 25.05 -25.99
N TYR A 689 -28.59 24.04 -25.57
CA TYR A 689 -28.27 23.74 -24.18
C TYR A 689 -26.75 23.56 -24.00
N THR A 690 -26.25 23.83 -22.79
CA THR A 690 -24.80 23.91 -22.51
C THR A 690 -24.02 22.65 -22.87
N ASP A 691 -24.56 21.45 -22.67
CA ASP A 691 -23.83 20.21 -22.98
C ASP A 691 -23.74 19.91 -24.47
N GLY A 692 -24.67 20.42 -25.29
CA GLY A 692 -24.56 20.40 -26.75
C GLY A 692 -23.51 21.39 -27.25
N GLN A 693 -23.36 22.54 -26.59
CA GLN A 693 -22.25 23.47 -26.85
C GLN A 693 -20.88 22.88 -26.42
N ILE A 694 -20.83 22.17 -25.29
CA ILE A 694 -19.64 21.40 -24.87
C ILE A 694 -19.30 20.32 -25.91
N ALA A 695 -20.29 19.61 -26.44
CA ALA A 695 -20.09 18.66 -27.53
C ALA A 695 -19.56 19.34 -28.79
N LEU A 696 -20.11 20.49 -29.20
CA LEU A 696 -19.62 21.24 -30.39
C LEU A 696 -18.18 21.75 -30.23
N ASP A 697 -17.83 22.29 -29.05
CA ASP A 697 -16.46 22.70 -28.69
C ASP A 697 -15.48 21.52 -28.73
N ALA A 698 -15.87 20.37 -28.17
CA ALA A 698 -15.09 19.13 -28.23
C ALA A 698 -14.95 18.57 -29.66
N LEU A 699 -16.00 18.62 -30.49
CA LEU A 699 -15.95 18.20 -31.90
C LEU A 699 -15.02 19.09 -32.72
N GLY A 700 -15.03 20.40 -32.50
CA GLY A 700 -14.10 21.33 -33.11
C GLY A 700 -12.64 21.09 -32.70
N LYS A 701 -12.42 20.75 -31.42
CA LYS A 701 -11.10 20.34 -30.90
C LYS A 701 -10.63 19.02 -31.52
N LEU A 702 -11.50 18.01 -31.65
CA LEU A 702 -11.18 16.76 -32.36
C LEU A 702 -10.81 17.03 -33.83
N ASP A 703 -11.56 17.88 -34.54
CA ASP A 703 -11.25 18.23 -35.94
C ASP A 703 -9.88 18.92 -36.09
N ALA A 704 -9.46 19.75 -35.13
CA ALA A 704 -8.12 20.35 -35.11
C ALA A 704 -7.02 19.32 -34.78
N LEU A 705 -7.16 18.61 -33.64
CA LEU A 705 -6.19 17.63 -33.14
C LEU A 705 -5.92 16.51 -34.17
N ALA A 706 -6.94 16.07 -34.90
CA ALA A 706 -6.83 15.09 -35.98
C ALA A 706 -5.95 15.54 -37.17
N SER A 707 -5.57 16.82 -37.24
CA SER A 707 -4.82 17.40 -38.36
C SER A 707 -3.50 18.08 -37.96
N GLU A 708 -3.34 18.44 -36.68
CA GLU A 708 -2.18 19.21 -36.19
C GLU A 708 -1.33 18.46 -35.14
N SER A 709 -1.82 17.37 -34.55
CA SER A 709 -1.16 16.64 -33.45
C SER A 709 -0.69 15.23 -33.86
N GLU A 710 0.48 14.82 -33.39
CA GLU A 710 0.96 13.42 -33.51
C GLU A 710 0.24 12.50 -32.51
N ASN A 711 0.03 12.98 -31.28
CA ASN A 711 -0.79 12.35 -30.24
C ASN A 711 -1.52 13.43 -29.42
N PHE A 712 -2.75 13.16 -28.97
CA PHE A 712 -3.57 14.09 -28.19
C PHE A 712 -4.19 13.46 -26.93
N PHE A 713 -4.46 14.31 -25.94
CA PHE A 713 -5.30 14.01 -24.77
C PHE A 713 -6.44 15.03 -24.74
N LEU A 714 -7.67 14.58 -25.01
CA LEU A 714 -8.86 15.42 -24.99
C LEU A 714 -9.77 15.02 -23.83
N ALA A 715 -10.04 15.97 -22.95
CA ALA A 715 -10.96 15.82 -21.83
C ALA A 715 -12.29 16.55 -22.13
N VAL A 716 -13.41 15.82 -22.13
CA VAL A 716 -14.76 16.38 -22.36
C VAL A 716 -15.63 16.11 -21.13
N GLY A 717 -16.09 17.18 -20.47
CA GLY A 717 -16.85 17.10 -19.23
C GLY A 717 -18.28 17.59 -19.35
N PHE A 718 -19.24 16.67 -19.40
CA PHE A 718 -20.67 16.99 -19.44
C PHE A 718 -21.22 17.28 -18.04
N LYS A 719 -22.16 18.22 -17.97
CA LYS A 719 -22.80 18.73 -16.74
C LYS A 719 -24.10 18.01 -16.37
N LYS A 720 -24.80 17.38 -17.31
CA LYS A 720 -25.93 16.51 -16.96
C LYS A 720 -25.42 15.09 -16.65
N PRO A 721 -26.09 14.34 -15.75
CA PRO A 721 -27.37 14.62 -15.11
C PRO A 721 -27.40 15.59 -13.90
N HIS A 722 -26.31 16.27 -13.49
CA HIS A 722 -26.36 17.22 -12.35
C HIS A 722 -27.54 18.19 -12.39
N ILE A 723 -28.30 18.23 -11.29
CA ILE A 723 -29.52 19.03 -11.06
C ILE A 723 -29.29 20.54 -11.30
N PRO A 724 -30.26 21.35 -11.81
CA PRO A 724 -31.63 21.00 -12.19
C PRO A 724 -31.69 20.07 -13.41
N PHE A 725 -32.62 19.13 -13.42
CA PHE A 725 -32.80 18.16 -14.49
C PHE A 725 -33.49 18.81 -15.69
N VAL A 726 -32.67 19.38 -16.58
CA VAL A 726 -33.09 20.12 -17.79
C VAL A 726 -32.51 19.43 -19.01
N ALA A 727 -33.38 19.03 -19.94
CA ALA A 727 -33.00 18.35 -21.18
C ALA A 727 -33.99 18.66 -22.33
N PRO A 728 -33.56 18.59 -23.61
CA PRO A 728 -34.45 18.76 -24.76
C PRO A 728 -35.64 17.80 -24.73
N LYS A 729 -36.84 18.29 -25.11
CA LYS A 729 -38.11 17.52 -25.03
C LYS A 729 -38.02 16.10 -25.60
N LYS A 730 -37.31 15.91 -26.71
CA LYS A 730 -37.17 14.61 -27.40
C LYS A 730 -36.60 13.49 -26.52
N TYR A 731 -35.92 13.80 -25.42
CA TYR A 731 -35.40 12.81 -24.45
C TYR A 731 -36.39 12.48 -23.34
N TRP A 732 -37.26 13.42 -22.97
CA TRP A 732 -38.39 13.15 -22.08
C TRP A 732 -39.43 12.27 -22.79
N ASP A 733 -39.68 12.53 -24.08
CA ASP A 733 -40.60 11.74 -24.91
C ASP A 733 -40.15 10.27 -25.15
N LEU A 734 -39.01 9.85 -24.60
CA LEU A 734 -38.59 8.44 -24.55
C LEU A 734 -39.26 7.66 -23.40
N TYR A 735 -39.70 8.34 -22.34
CA TYR A 735 -40.11 7.72 -21.08
C TYR A 735 -41.59 7.97 -20.74
N ASP A 736 -42.33 6.91 -20.41
CA ASP A 736 -43.62 7.07 -19.72
C ASP A 736 -43.35 7.18 -18.21
N ARG A 737 -43.49 8.41 -17.68
CA ARG A 737 -43.33 8.73 -16.25
C ARG A 737 -44.05 7.73 -15.35
N ALA A 738 -45.26 7.30 -15.71
CA ALA A 738 -46.09 6.43 -14.86
C ALA A 738 -45.55 5.00 -14.75
N SER A 739 -44.65 4.60 -15.64
CA SER A 739 -43.97 3.29 -15.62
C SER A 739 -42.57 3.30 -15.00
N LEU A 740 -42.05 4.47 -14.60
CA LEU A 740 -40.75 4.54 -13.95
C LEU A 740 -40.80 3.87 -12.58
N ASP A 741 -39.86 2.96 -12.35
CA ASP A 741 -39.74 2.21 -11.10
C ASP A 741 -39.08 3.08 -10.02
N LEU A 742 -39.56 2.95 -8.78
CA LEU A 742 -39.00 3.63 -7.62
C LEU A 742 -38.01 2.70 -6.91
N ALA A 743 -37.08 3.28 -6.15
CA ALA A 743 -36.17 2.50 -5.30
C ALA A 743 -36.94 1.53 -4.38
N GLU A 744 -36.49 0.29 -4.27
CA GLU A 744 -37.13 -0.74 -3.43
C GLU A 744 -37.04 -0.38 -1.92
N PHE A 745 -35.92 0.25 -1.51
CA PHE A 745 -35.69 0.67 -0.13
C PHE A 745 -35.55 2.19 0.00
N GLN A 746 -36.67 2.87 0.28
CA GLN A 746 -36.76 4.33 0.45
C GLN A 746 -36.71 4.80 1.92
N LYS A 747 -36.11 4.01 2.83
CA LYS A 747 -36.09 4.30 4.27
C LYS A 747 -34.66 4.48 4.76
N MET A 748 -34.49 5.17 5.89
CA MET A 748 -33.21 5.13 6.60
C MET A 748 -32.91 3.69 7.05
N ALA A 749 -31.68 3.25 6.85
CA ALA A 749 -31.21 1.93 7.24
C ALA A 749 -31.13 1.78 8.77
N THR A 750 -31.41 0.58 9.24
CA THR A 750 -31.57 0.30 10.68
C THR A 750 -30.21 0.21 11.36
N GLY A 751 -29.94 1.10 12.32
CA GLY A 751 -28.69 1.12 13.09
C GLY A 751 -27.57 1.98 12.49
N SER A 752 -27.84 2.67 11.37
CA SER A 752 -26.99 3.76 10.86
C SER A 752 -27.16 5.01 11.74
N PRO A 753 -26.16 5.90 11.84
CA PRO A 753 -26.29 7.18 12.53
C PRO A 753 -26.93 8.25 11.64
N ASP A 754 -27.65 9.21 12.23
CA ASP A 754 -28.24 10.36 11.52
C ASP A 754 -27.22 11.10 10.62
N TYR A 755 -25.95 11.16 11.05
CA TYR A 755 -24.89 11.86 10.32
C TYR A 755 -24.34 11.11 9.10
N ALA A 756 -24.78 9.88 8.82
CA ALA A 756 -24.57 9.22 7.52
C ALA A 756 -25.44 9.83 6.40
N TYR A 757 -26.58 10.43 6.76
CA TYR A 757 -27.59 10.96 5.84
C TYR A 757 -27.45 12.47 5.67
N ASN A 758 -27.74 12.99 4.48
CA ASN A 758 -27.75 14.40 4.14
C ASN A 758 -29.17 14.94 3.91
N THR A 759 -29.30 16.27 3.88
CA THR A 759 -30.48 16.92 3.32
C THR A 759 -30.53 16.63 1.81
N PRO A 760 -31.62 16.06 1.27
CA PRO A 760 -31.76 15.81 -0.16
C PRO A 760 -31.61 17.08 -1.02
N GLU A 761 -30.81 17.02 -2.08
CA GLU A 761 -30.48 18.16 -2.95
C GLU A 761 -31.67 18.81 -3.68
N PRO A 762 -32.68 18.06 -4.20
CA PRO A 762 -33.82 18.64 -4.90
C PRO A 762 -34.67 19.59 -4.04
N MET A 763 -34.61 19.51 -2.71
CA MET A 763 -35.37 20.38 -1.80
C MET A 763 -34.79 21.80 -1.64
N SER A 764 -33.77 22.14 -2.43
CA SER A 764 -33.28 23.51 -2.59
C SER A 764 -34.03 24.30 -3.68
N TYR A 765 -34.99 23.65 -4.35
CA TYR A 765 -35.79 24.18 -5.45
C TYR A 765 -37.25 24.41 -5.02
N ASP A 766 -37.92 25.40 -5.61
CA ASP A 766 -39.25 25.91 -5.24
C ASP A 766 -40.41 24.96 -5.66
N ASP A 767 -40.13 23.93 -6.46
CA ASP A 767 -41.08 22.92 -6.98
C ASP A 767 -41.02 21.57 -6.26
N VAL A 768 -40.16 21.42 -5.25
CA VAL A 768 -40.02 20.19 -4.46
C VAL A 768 -40.39 20.47 -3.01
N ASP A 769 -41.36 19.73 -2.47
CA ASP A 769 -41.76 19.83 -1.06
C ASP A 769 -40.57 19.51 -0.12
N ASP A 770 -40.37 20.34 0.91
CA ASP A 770 -39.40 20.05 1.98
C ASP A 770 -39.86 18.84 2.79
N VAL A 771 -39.17 17.71 2.64
CA VAL A 771 -39.55 16.45 3.29
C VAL A 771 -39.53 16.52 4.81
N TRP A 772 -38.76 17.44 5.42
CA TRP A 772 -38.80 17.64 6.88
C TRP A 772 -40.11 18.31 7.35
N THR A 773 -40.95 18.74 6.42
CA THR A 773 -42.32 19.22 6.65
C THR A 773 -43.39 18.34 5.97
N HIS A 774 -43.04 17.61 4.90
CA HIS A 774 -43.95 16.69 4.21
C HIS A 774 -44.17 15.41 5.03
N ASN A 775 -45.36 15.29 5.63
CA ASN A 775 -45.73 14.15 6.46
C ASN A 775 -46.93 13.41 5.84
N ASP A 776 -46.66 12.42 4.98
CA ASP A 776 -47.64 11.41 4.61
C ASP A 776 -47.46 10.17 5.52
N PRO A 777 -48.33 9.97 6.53
CA PRO A 777 -48.23 8.84 7.46
C PRO A 777 -48.54 7.48 6.82
N THR A 778 -48.86 7.42 5.52
CA THR A 778 -48.97 6.18 4.75
C THR A 778 -47.66 5.77 4.06
N LEU A 779 -46.74 6.72 3.84
CA LEU A 779 -45.40 6.49 3.29
C LEU A 779 -44.34 6.40 4.40
N GLY A 780 -44.36 7.38 5.32
CA GLY A 780 -43.41 7.57 6.40
C GLY A 780 -43.07 9.05 6.60
N ASP A 781 -42.42 9.37 7.72
CA ASP A 781 -41.93 10.73 7.97
C ASP A 781 -40.88 11.12 6.91
N GLY A 782 -41.19 12.12 6.09
CA GLY A 782 -40.26 12.74 5.14
C GLY A 782 -39.86 11.92 3.93
N ILE A 783 -40.79 11.17 3.32
CA ILE A 783 -40.62 10.55 2.00
C ILE A 783 -41.48 11.32 0.98
N LEU A 784 -40.92 11.70 -0.18
CA LEU A 784 -41.65 12.36 -1.28
C LEU A 784 -42.74 11.47 -1.88
N THR A 785 -43.79 12.05 -2.47
CA THR A 785 -44.88 11.23 -3.03
C THR A 785 -44.41 10.42 -4.24
N PRO A 786 -45.03 9.26 -4.54
CA PRO A 786 -44.65 8.43 -5.68
C PRO A 786 -44.75 9.09 -7.07
N ASP A 787 -45.42 10.24 -7.19
CA ASP A 787 -45.53 10.98 -8.45
C ASP A 787 -44.41 12.04 -8.55
N ASP A 788 -44.05 12.71 -7.45
CA ASP A 788 -42.92 13.66 -7.39
C ASP A 788 -41.58 12.93 -7.59
N GLN A 789 -41.42 11.76 -6.96
CA GLN A 789 -40.24 10.90 -7.18
C GLN A 789 -40.10 10.51 -8.67
N ARG A 790 -41.22 10.27 -9.37
CA ARG A 790 -41.22 9.97 -10.81
C ARG A 790 -40.99 11.20 -11.68
N GLU A 791 -41.38 12.40 -11.24
CA GLU A 791 -41.01 13.67 -11.90
C GLU A 791 -39.48 13.84 -11.89
N LEU A 792 -38.84 13.67 -10.73
CA LEU A 792 -37.38 13.73 -10.56
C LEU A 792 -36.65 12.64 -11.37
N LEU A 793 -37.12 11.39 -11.31
CA LEU A 793 -36.57 10.28 -12.10
C LEU A 793 -36.68 10.54 -13.61
N HIS A 794 -37.84 11.00 -14.09
CA HIS A 794 -38.06 11.30 -15.50
C HIS A 794 -37.08 12.39 -15.99
N GLY A 795 -36.85 13.43 -15.18
CA GLY A 795 -35.83 14.44 -15.47
C GLY A 795 -34.42 13.85 -15.53
N TYR A 796 -34.02 13.07 -14.53
CA TYR A 796 -32.70 12.44 -14.50
C TYR A 796 -32.48 11.52 -15.72
N TYR A 797 -33.47 10.70 -16.06
CA TYR A 797 -33.41 9.74 -17.18
C TYR A 797 -33.35 10.46 -18.54
N ALA A 798 -34.15 11.53 -18.72
CA ALA A 798 -34.07 12.39 -19.91
C ALA A 798 -32.70 13.09 -20.03
N CYS A 799 -32.10 13.49 -18.90
CA CYS A 799 -30.74 14.03 -18.85
C CYS A 799 -29.67 13.00 -19.21
N VAL A 800 -29.78 11.73 -18.75
CA VAL A 800 -28.83 10.66 -19.12
C VAL A 800 -28.89 10.36 -20.62
N SER A 801 -30.08 10.19 -21.21
CA SER A 801 -30.21 9.98 -22.67
C SER A 801 -29.77 11.17 -23.51
N TYR A 802 -29.89 12.39 -22.98
CA TYR A 802 -29.36 13.58 -23.63
C TYR A 802 -27.82 13.52 -23.72
N ILE A 803 -27.13 13.12 -22.64
CA ILE A 803 -25.68 12.96 -22.64
C ILE A 803 -25.21 11.74 -23.44
N ASP A 804 -25.94 10.62 -23.43
CA ASP A 804 -25.68 9.49 -24.32
C ASP A 804 -25.59 9.94 -25.79
N ALA A 805 -26.55 10.74 -26.24
CA ALA A 805 -26.53 11.31 -27.60
C ALA A 805 -25.37 12.29 -27.85
N GLN A 806 -24.80 12.92 -26.81
CA GLN A 806 -23.60 13.75 -26.95
C GLN A 806 -22.32 12.90 -27.00
N VAL A 807 -22.23 11.84 -26.20
CA VAL A 807 -21.17 10.81 -26.27
C VAL A 807 -21.15 10.18 -27.66
N GLY A 808 -22.31 9.82 -28.20
CA GLY A 808 -22.46 9.31 -29.57
C GLY A 808 -21.84 10.22 -30.64
N LYS A 809 -21.96 11.54 -30.51
CA LYS A 809 -21.32 12.49 -31.44
C LYS A 809 -19.79 12.42 -31.38
N LEU A 810 -19.21 12.28 -30.18
CA LEU A 810 -17.76 12.16 -30.01
C LEU A 810 -17.23 10.85 -30.61
N LEU A 811 -17.87 9.72 -30.32
CA LEU A 811 -17.50 8.41 -30.86
C LEU A 811 -17.60 8.40 -32.40
N ASN A 812 -18.71 8.90 -32.95
CA ASN A 812 -18.90 9.03 -34.40
C ASN A 812 -17.86 9.96 -35.05
N LYS A 813 -17.34 10.96 -34.33
CA LYS A 813 -16.27 11.85 -34.82
C LYS A 813 -14.89 11.18 -34.85
N LEU A 814 -14.57 10.33 -33.86
CA LEU A 814 -13.36 9.49 -33.92
C LEU A 814 -13.41 8.58 -35.15
N GLU A 815 -14.57 8.00 -35.45
CA GLU A 815 -14.79 7.18 -36.66
C GLU A 815 -14.68 8.03 -37.95
N GLU A 816 -15.32 9.20 -38.01
CA GLU A 816 -15.25 10.15 -39.14
C GLU A 816 -13.82 10.64 -39.44
N ARG A 817 -12.94 10.62 -38.44
CA ARG A 817 -11.52 11.01 -38.56
C ARG A 817 -10.55 9.83 -38.61
N SER A 818 -11.06 8.59 -38.60
CA SER A 818 -10.24 7.36 -38.56
C SER A 818 -9.26 7.31 -37.38
N LEU A 819 -9.67 7.88 -36.24
CA LEU A 819 -8.89 7.93 -34.99
C LEU A 819 -9.18 6.75 -34.04
N SER A 820 -10.31 6.06 -34.20
CA SER A 820 -10.77 5.03 -33.25
C SER A 820 -9.75 3.88 -33.05
N GLU A 821 -9.04 3.49 -34.12
CA GLU A 821 -7.99 2.45 -34.06
C GLU A 821 -6.72 2.90 -33.32
N ASN A 822 -6.60 4.18 -32.96
CA ASN A 822 -5.49 4.72 -32.16
C ASN A 822 -5.98 5.69 -31.05
N THR A 823 -7.15 5.43 -30.45
CA THR A 823 -7.68 6.24 -29.33
C THR A 823 -8.20 5.36 -28.20
N VAL A 824 -7.62 5.50 -27.02
CA VAL A 824 -8.20 5.00 -25.76
C VAL A 824 -9.37 5.92 -25.39
N VAL A 825 -10.54 5.34 -25.17
CA VAL A 825 -11.76 6.06 -24.77
C VAL A 825 -12.15 5.62 -23.37
N LEU A 826 -12.14 6.56 -22.41
CA LEU A 826 -12.50 6.32 -21.03
C LEU A 826 -13.72 7.18 -20.67
N LEU A 827 -14.78 6.57 -20.14
CA LEU A 827 -15.98 7.25 -19.67
C LEU A 827 -16.22 6.97 -18.19
N PHE A 828 -16.47 8.02 -17.41
CA PHE A 828 -16.82 7.89 -15.99
C PHE A 828 -17.90 8.90 -15.55
N GLY A 829 -18.70 8.52 -14.56
CA GLY A 829 -19.44 9.47 -13.72
C GLY A 829 -18.56 9.91 -12.56
N ASP A 830 -18.54 11.20 -12.19
CA ASP A 830 -17.57 11.67 -11.18
C ASP A 830 -17.88 11.24 -9.74
N HIS A 831 -19.12 10.87 -9.45
CA HIS A 831 -19.55 10.08 -8.29
C HIS A 831 -20.97 9.55 -8.56
N GLY A 832 -21.52 8.79 -7.61
CA GLY A 832 -22.90 8.30 -7.67
C GLY A 832 -23.96 9.40 -7.46
N TYR A 833 -25.21 8.97 -7.38
CA TYR A 833 -26.38 9.81 -7.09
C TYR A 833 -27.53 8.96 -6.51
N HIS A 834 -28.10 9.37 -5.39
CA HIS A 834 -29.31 8.77 -4.82
C HIS A 834 -30.57 9.19 -5.60
N LEU A 835 -31.50 8.26 -5.79
CA LEU A 835 -32.79 8.48 -6.49
C LEU A 835 -33.97 7.94 -5.66
N GLY A 836 -34.11 8.45 -4.44
CA GLY A 836 -35.11 8.03 -3.46
C GLY A 836 -34.66 6.89 -2.55
N ASP A 837 -33.64 6.14 -2.95
CA ASP A 837 -33.00 5.13 -2.11
C ASP A 837 -32.43 5.74 -0.81
N HIS A 838 -32.52 4.99 0.31
CA HIS A 838 -32.14 5.44 1.66
C HIS A 838 -32.87 6.69 2.20
N ASN A 839 -33.99 7.09 1.56
CA ASN A 839 -34.62 8.40 1.72
C ASN A 839 -33.65 9.56 1.39
N GLN A 840 -32.90 9.43 0.31
CA GLN A 840 -31.92 10.40 -0.15
C GLN A 840 -32.13 10.76 -1.63
N TRP A 841 -31.75 11.98 -1.99
CA TRP A 841 -31.59 12.44 -3.37
C TRP A 841 -30.37 13.36 -3.43
N GLY A 842 -29.52 13.20 -4.43
CA GLY A 842 -28.21 13.85 -4.43
C GLY A 842 -27.06 12.89 -4.07
N LYS A 843 -25.91 13.46 -3.75
CA LYS A 843 -24.70 12.76 -3.31
C LYS A 843 -24.49 12.93 -1.80
N HIS A 844 -23.29 13.25 -1.32
CA HIS A 844 -23.02 13.62 0.09
C HIS A 844 -23.20 12.53 1.17
N THR A 845 -23.11 11.24 0.82
CA THR A 845 -23.15 10.09 1.76
C THR A 845 -22.03 9.06 1.46
N GLN A 846 -21.96 7.98 2.25
CA GLN A 846 -21.02 6.85 2.07
C GLN A 846 -21.72 5.55 1.60
N PHE A 847 -23.02 5.61 1.25
CA PHE A 847 -23.78 4.47 0.72
C PHE A 847 -23.40 4.17 -0.74
N GLU A 848 -23.61 2.93 -1.20
CA GLU A 848 -23.22 2.43 -2.53
C GLU A 848 -23.64 3.40 -3.63
N ASN A 849 -24.90 3.81 -3.67
CA ASN A 849 -25.43 4.67 -4.73
C ASN A 849 -24.86 6.10 -4.76
N SER A 850 -24.14 6.53 -3.72
CA SER A 850 -23.50 7.86 -3.63
C SER A 850 -22.03 7.83 -4.06
N VAL A 851 -21.32 6.72 -3.79
CA VAL A 851 -19.88 6.58 -4.12
C VAL A 851 -19.58 5.69 -5.31
N ARG A 852 -20.48 4.77 -5.69
CA ARG A 852 -20.36 3.91 -6.88
C ARG A 852 -20.76 4.69 -8.13
N ALA A 853 -19.93 4.65 -9.17
CA ALA A 853 -20.16 5.37 -10.42
C ALA A 853 -19.75 4.52 -11.63
N PRO A 854 -20.20 4.85 -12.85
CA PRO A 854 -19.73 4.19 -14.06
C PRO A 854 -18.24 4.40 -14.26
N LEU A 855 -17.57 3.36 -14.78
CA LEU A 855 -16.24 3.42 -15.36
C LEU A 855 -16.19 2.41 -16.50
N ILE A 856 -16.08 2.91 -17.73
CA ILE A 856 -15.97 2.11 -18.96
C ILE A 856 -14.68 2.52 -19.65
N ILE A 857 -13.84 1.55 -19.99
CA ILE A 857 -12.56 1.79 -20.66
C ILE A 857 -12.50 0.95 -21.93
N SER A 858 -12.43 1.62 -23.08
CA SER A 858 -12.17 1.04 -24.40
C SER A 858 -10.74 1.38 -24.81
N SER A 859 -9.97 0.40 -25.24
CA SER A 859 -8.58 0.56 -25.68
C SER A 859 -8.38 -0.18 -27.00
N PRO A 860 -7.65 0.38 -27.99
CA PRO A 860 -7.34 -0.35 -29.21
C PRO A 860 -6.66 -1.68 -28.89
N ASP A 861 -6.99 -2.73 -29.64
CA ASP A 861 -6.50 -4.11 -29.43
C ASP A 861 -6.79 -4.72 -28.03
N GLY A 862 -7.61 -4.06 -27.20
CA GLY A 862 -7.93 -4.50 -25.84
C GLY A 862 -8.97 -5.64 -25.77
N SER A 863 -9.05 -6.27 -24.61
CA SER A 863 -10.17 -7.14 -24.24
C SER A 863 -11.47 -6.33 -24.11
N THR A 864 -12.61 -7.02 -24.21
CA THR A 864 -13.92 -6.46 -23.88
C THR A 864 -14.67 -7.37 -22.90
N GLY A 865 -15.59 -6.80 -22.11
CA GLY A 865 -16.40 -7.56 -21.17
C GLY A 865 -16.70 -6.82 -19.87
N ILE A 866 -16.91 -7.59 -18.79
CA ILE A 866 -17.36 -7.09 -17.49
C ILE A 866 -16.32 -7.47 -16.43
N ASN A 867 -15.80 -6.49 -15.71
CA ASN A 867 -14.95 -6.69 -14.55
C ASN A 867 -15.73 -6.36 -13.26
N ASN A 868 -15.66 -7.26 -12.28
CA ASN A 868 -16.41 -7.16 -11.01
C ASN A 868 -15.52 -6.90 -9.78
N THR A 869 -14.22 -6.65 -9.99
CA THR A 869 -13.27 -6.29 -8.92
C THR A 869 -13.61 -4.89 -8.39
N PRO A 870 -13.54 -4.63 -7.06
CA PRO A 870 -13.58 -3.27 -6.52
C PRO A 870 -12.37 -2.45 -7.02
N VAL A 871 -12.64 -1.34 -7.71
CA VAL A 871 -11.63 -0.43 -8.26
C VAL A 871 -11.93 1.02 -7.87
N GLU A 872 -10.91 1.87 -7.93
CA GLU A 872 -10.90 3.24 -7.41
C GLU A 872 -10.66 4.26 -8.51
N PHE A 873 -11.09 5.50 -8.31
CA PHE A 873 -10.87 6.57 -9.27
C PHE A 873 -9.43 7.12 -9.27
N THR A 874 -8.66 6.84 -8.22
CA THR A 874 -7.19 6.97 -8.24
C THR A 874 -6.52 6.04 -9.25
N ASP A 875 -7.13 4.90 -9.60
CA ASP A 875 -6.59 3.92 -10.57
C ASP A 875 -6.64 4.44 -12.02
N ILE A 876 -7.47 5.47 -12.32
CA ILE A 876 -7.66 6.01 -13.67
C ILE A 876 -6.35 6.59 -14.25
N TYR A 877 -5.57 7.30 -13.43
CA TYR A 877 -4.32 7.95 -13.86
C TYR A 877 -3.26 6.91 -14.30
N PRO A 878 -2.80 5.94 -13.46
CA PRO A 878 -1.83 4.95 -13.90
C PRO A 878 -2.35 4.09 -15.06
N THR A 879 -3.66 3.78 -15.10
CA THR A 879 -4.29 3.07 -16.23
C THR A 879 -4.12 3.82 -17.55
N LEU A 880 -4.35 5.14 -17.57
CA LEU A 880 -4.21 5.92 -18.80
C LEU A 880 -2.74 6.07 -19.23
N CYS A 881 -1.79 6.14 -18.30
CA CYS A 881 -0.36 6.10 -18.64
C CYS A 881 0.01 4.79 -19.35
N ASP A 882 -0.32 3.63 -18.76
CA ASP A 882 -0.08 2.31 -19.35
C ASP A 882 -0.68 2.18 -20.76
N LEU A 883 -1.97 2.49 -20.90
CA LEU A 883 -2.70 2.31 -22.18
C LEU A 883 -2.26 3.30 -23.27
N ALA A 884 -1.56 4.38 -22.90
CA ALA A 884 -0.99 5.38 -23.80
C ALA A 884 0.53 5.18 -24.07
N GLY A 885 1.14 4.10 -23.56
CA GLY A 885 2.57 3.84 -23.72
C GLY A 885 3.47 4.87 -23.03
N LEU A 886 3.07 5.34 -21.84
CA LEU A 886 3.84 6.22 -20.97
C LEU A 886 4.26 5.47 -19.69
N ASP A 887 5.40 5.86 -19.14
CA ASP A 887 5.78 5.42 -17.80
C ASP A 887 4.74 5.89 -16.77
N VAL A 888 4.44 5.07 -15.76
CA VAL A 888 3.59 5.50 -14.63
C VAL A 888 4.43 6.35 -13.66
N PRO A 889 4.00 7.57 -13.28
CA PRO A 889 4.67 8.36 -12.24
C PRO A 889 4.83 7.62 -10.90
N GLN A 890 6.05 7.14 -10.64
CA GLN A 890 6.38 6.33 -9.45
C GLN A 890 6.43 7.19 -8.19
N ASN A 891 5.92 6.66 -7.07
CA ASN A 891 5.86 7.32 -5.77
C ASN A 891 5.08 8.65 -5.73
N THR A 892 4.30 8.98 -6.77
CA THR A 892 3.46 10.19 -6.83
C THR A 892 1.97 9.93 -7.03
N LEU A 893 1.56 8.66 -7.15
CA LEU A 893 0.17 8.22 -7.35
C LEU A 893 -0.20 7.17 -6.28
N GLN A 894 -1.48 7.09 -5.95
CA GLN A 894 -2.04 6.23 -4.89
C GLN A 894 -3.07 5.20 -5.41
N GLY A 895 -3.11 4.97 -6.72
CA GLY A 895 -3.90 3.92 -7.37
C GLY A 895 -3.02 2.92 -8.11
N GLU A 896 -3.59 1.76 -8.46
CA GLU A 896 -2.97 0.73 -9.29
C GLU A 896 -3.47 0.84 -10.74
N SER A 897 -2.75 0.26 -11.70
CA SER A 897 -3.21 0.26 -13.10
C SER A 897 -4.26 -0.84 -13.35
N LEU A 898 -5.39 -0.48 -13.95
CA LEU A 898 -6.42 -1.39 -14.44
C LEU A 898 -6.09 -1.99 -15.81
N SER A 899 -4.92 -1.65 -16.39
CA SER A 899 -4.47 -2.19 -17.68
C SER A 899 -4.45 -3.72 -17.80
N PRO A 900 -4.26 -4.54 -16.73
CA PRO A 900 -4.40 -6.00 -16.82
C PRO A 900 -5.80 -6.43 -17.28
N ALA A 901 -6.86 -5.81 -16.76
CA ALA A 901 -8.23 -6.14 -17.16
C ALA A 901 -8.46 -5.90 -18.66
N LEU A 902 -7.84 -4.85 -19.22
CA LEU A 902 -7.84 -4.52 -20.65
C LEU A 902 -6.97 -5.46 -21.52
N ARG A 903 -6.20 -6.36 -20.91
CA ARG A 903 -5.50 -7.47 -21.59
C ARG A 903 -6.20 -8.82 -21.38
N GLY A 904 -7.24 -8.88 -20.54
CA GLY A 904 -7.92 -10.12 -20.15
C GLY A 904 -7.27 -10.84 -18.97
N GLU A 905 -6.40 -10.16 -18.22
CA GLU A 905 -5.78 -10.63 -16.98
C GLU A 905 -6.66 -10.28 -15.77
N GLU A 906 -6.50 -11.00 -14.66
CA GLU A 906 -7.15 -10.66 -13.38
C GLU A 906 -6.45 -9.48 -12.69
N LEU A 907 -7.18 -8.76 -11.83
CA LEU A 907 -6.66 -7.64 -11.04
C LEU A 907 -6.29 -8.09 -9.62
N SER A 908 -5.17 -7.59 -9.11
CA SER A 908 -4.67 -7.78 -7.74
C SER A 908 -5.57 -7.18 -6.65
N LYS A 909 -6.32 -6.13 -6.99
CA LYS A 909 -7.16 -5.40 -6.03
C LYS A 909 -8.27 -6.29 -5.46
N ASN A 910 -8.57 -6.12 -4.18
CA ASN A 910 -9.66 -6.83 -3.49
C ASN A 910 -10.56 -5.89 -2.65
N MET A 911 -10.31 -4.58 -2.75
CA MET A 911 -10.96 -3.52 -1.96
C MET A 911 -10.83 -2.17 -2.67
N ALA A 912 -11.79 -1.29 -2.46
CA ALA A 912 -11.77 0.12 -2.83
C ALA A 912 -12.17 0.98 -1.60
N VAL A 913 -11.71 2.24 -1.54
CA VAL A 913 -11.91 3.14 -0.39
C VAL A 913 -12.50 4.49 -0.80
N SER A 914 -13.50 4.94 -0.05
CA SER A 914 -14.14 6.25 -0.19
C SER A 914 -14.07 7.06 1.11
N GLU A 915 -13.69 8.34 1.02
CA GLU A 915 -13.55 9.29 2.11
C GLU A 915 -14.74 10.26 2.18
N TYR A 916 -15.10 10.69 3.38
CA TYR A 916 -16.07 11.77 3.59
C TYR A 916 -15.89 12.44 4.96
N ARG A 917 -16.40 13.67 5.17
CA ARG A 917 -16.38 14.35 6.49
C ARG A 917 -17.77 14.75 6.97
N LYS A 918 -18.20 14.19 8.12
CA LYS A 918 -19.49 14.48 8.78
C LYS A 918 -19.49 13.99 10.22
N GLY A 919 -20.55 14.28 10.98
CA GLY A 919 -20.73 13.79 12.35
C GLY A 919 -19.67 14.25 13.36
N GLY A 920 -18.89 15.27 13.02
CA GLY A 920 -17.76 15.77 13.81
C GLY A 920 -16.39 15.22 13.44
N GLY A 921 -16.24 14.41 12.39
CA GLY A 921 -14.94 13.85 12.01
C GLY A 921 -14.84 13.43 10.53
N ALA A 922 -13.77 12.68 10.23
CA ALA A 922 -13.62 11.98 8.97
C ALA A 922 -14.35 10.62 9.00
N SER A 923 -14.56 10.05 7.82
CA SER A 923 -15.10 8.71 7.62
C SER A 923 -14.43 8.05 6.42
N TYR A 924 -14.18 6.76 6.54
CA TYR A 924 -13.52 5.94 5.52
C TYR A 924 -14.37 4.70 5.29
N SER A 925 -14.81 4.48 4.05
CA SER A 925 -15.68 3.37 3.67
C SER A 925 -14.91 2.38 2.80
N PHE A 926 -14.69 1.18 3.33
CA PHE A 926 -13.91 0.10 2.75
C PHE A 926 -14.85 -0.90 2.08
N ARG A 927 -14.80 -0.98 0.75
CA ARG A 927 -15.69 -1.79 -0.09
C ARG A 927 -14.93 -2.94 -0.72
N THR A 928 -15.14 -4.14 -0.21
CA THR A 928 -14.67 -5.40 -0.81
C THR A 928 -15.68 -5.90 -1.85
N ASP A 929 -15.44 -7.08 -2.44
CA ASP A 929 -16.40 -7.76 -3.32
C ASP A 929 -17.80 -7.88 -2.68
N ARG A 930 -17.85 -8.38 -1.44
CA ARG A 930 -19.07 -8.70 -0.68
C ARG A 930 -19.50 -7.64 0.33
N TYR A 931 -18.56 -7.06 1.10
CA TYR A 931 -18.88 -6.22 2.25
C TYR A 931 -18.50 -4.75 2.04
N ARG A 932 -19.29 -3.83 2.61
CA ARG A 932 -18.89 -2.44 2.88
C ARG A 932 -18.76 -2.24 4.39
N MET A 933 -17.62 -1.73 4.85
CA MET A 933 -17.44 -1.26 6.23
C MET A 933 -17.10 0.24 6.25
N THR A 934 -17.93 1.05 6.89
CA THR A 934 -17.68 2.49 7.07
C THR A 934 -17.23 2.77 8.50
N LEU A 935 -16.01 3.29 8.65
CA LEU A 935 -15.46 3.75 9.92
C LEU A 935 -15.71 5.24 10.07
N TRP A 936 -16.44 5.64 11.11
CA TRP A 936 -16.61 7.04 11.50
C TRP A 936 -15.61 7.39 12.59
N MET A 937 -14.86 8.48 12.42
CA MET A 937 -13.76 8.85 13.32
C MET A 937 -14.12 10.00 14.27
N HIS A 938 -13.51 10.02 15.46
CA HIS A 938 -13.54 11.16 16.37
C HIS A 938 -12.72 12.36 15.83
N SER A 939 -13.05 13.56 16.30
CA SER A 939 -12.53 14.83 15.79
C SER A 939 -11.03 15.04 16.08
N SER A 940 -10.19 15.12 15.04
CA SER A 940 -9.08 16.09 15.01
C SER A 940 -9.58 17.32 14.25
N ASN A 941 -9.43 18.51 14.87
CA ASN A 941 -10.16 19.72 14.44
C ASN A 941 -9.31 20.74 13.68
N ASP A 942 -8.02 20.46 13.53
CA ASP A 942 -7.04 21.15 12.69
C ASP A 942 -6.50 20.13 11.66
N ARG A 943 -5.75 20.55 10.62
CA ARG A 943 -5.26 19.63 9.56
C ARG A 943 -4.02 18.82 9.99
N THR A 944 -4.02 18.34 11.23
CA THR A 944 -2.95 17.53 11.80
C THR A 944 -3.26 16.04 11.61
N ASP A 945 -2.35 15.39 10.89
CA ASP A 945 -2.01 13.98 10.94
C ASP A 945 -3.10 12.92 10.65
N LEU A 946 -2.86 12.19 9.55
CA LEU A 946 -2.74 10.74 9.65
C LEU A 946 -1.70 10.46 10.75
N ILE A 947 -2.18 10.16 11.95
CA ILE A 947 -1.39 9.54 13.02
C ILE A 947 -1.22 8.06 12.62
N ASP A 948 -0.27 7.34 13.22
CA ASP A 948 -0.30 5.88 13.26
C ASP A 948 -1.73 5.35 13.50
N TRP A 949 -2.07 4.20 12.91
CA TRP A 949 -3.40 3.61 13.02
C TRP A 949 -3.80 3.37 14.48
N ASP A 950 -4.93 3.95 14.89
CA ASP A 950 -5.47 3.87 16.25
C ASP A 950 -6.98 3.63 16.23
N GLU A 951 -7.38 2.41 16.56
CA GLU A 951 -8.79 2.01 16.67
C GLU A 951 -9.56 2.80 17.75
N SER A 952 -8.89 3.39 18.74
CA SER A 952 -9.56 4.21 19.77
C SER A 952 -10.16 5.50 19.19
N ARG A 953 -9.74 5.90 17.98
CA ARG A 953 -10.34 7.01 17.21
C ARG A 953 -11.66 6.62 16.54
N ILE A 954 -12.01 5.33 16.44
CA ILE A 954 -13.25 4.87 15.79
C ILE A 954 -14.44 5.17 16.71
N LYS A 955 -15.27 6.12 16.28
CA LYS A 955 -16.50 6.57 16.95
C LYS A 955 -17.67 5.61 16.74
N LEU A 956 -17.80 5.06 15.52
CA LEU A 956 -18.86 4.16 15.11
C LEU A 956 -18.41 3.37 13.86
N ILE A 957 -18.90 2.13 13.75
CA ILE A 957 -18.74 1.29 12.56
C ILE A 957 -20.12 1.06 11.93
N GLU A 958 -20.20 1.16 10.61
CA GLU A 958 -21.29 0.59 9.82
C GLU A 958 -20.77 -0.61 9.01
N LEU A 959 -21.57 -1.67 8.89
CA LEU A 959 -21.25 -2.85 8.08
C LEU A 959 -22.47 -3.30 7.28
N TYR A 960 -22.31 -3.50 5.98
CA TYR A 960 -23.33 -4.03 5.08
C TYR A 960 -22.80 -5.23 4.28
N ASP A 961 -23.64 -6.25 4.09
CA ASP A 961 -23.32 -7.51 3.40
C ASP A 961 -24.16 -7.65 2.13
N TYR A 962 -23.56 -7.47 0.96
CA TYR A 962 -24.29 -7.41 -0.30
C TYR A 962 -24.74 -8.78 -0.84
N GLU A 963 -24.33 -9.90 -0.20
CA GLU A 963 -24.95 -11.22 -0.48
C GLU A 963 -26.32 -11.38 0.20
N THR A 964 -26.55 -10.73 1.35
CA THR A 964 -27.76 -10.94 2.18
C THR A 964 -28.62 -9.68 2.36
N ASP A 965 -28.05 -8.51 2.11
CA ASP A 965 -28.63 -7.18 2.25
C ASP A 965 -28.08 -6.21 1.17
N PRO A 966 -28.31 -6.49 -0.14
CA PRO A 966 -27.77 -5.70 -1.26
C PRO A 966 -28.33 -4.27 -1.37
N LEU A 967 -29.30 -3.92 -0.52
CA LEU A 967 -29.92 -2.59 -0.41
C LEU A 967 -29.52 -1.87 0.89
N GLU A 968 -28.44 -2.33 1.55
CA GLU A 968 -27.83 -1.73 2.76
C GLU A 968 -28.85 -1.41 3.87
N THR A 969 -29.86 -2.27 4.07
CA THR A 969 -31.05 -1.93 4.88
C THR A 969 -30.81 -2.01 6.40
N ILE A 970 -29.80 -2.76 6.86
CA ILE A 970 -29.48 -2.95 8.29
C ILE A 970 -27.97 -2.91 8.51
N ASN A 971 -27.51 -1.98 9.36
CA ASN A 971 -26.13 -1.95 9.85
C ASN A 971 -25.83 -3.18 10.73
N ARG A 972 -24.96 -4.07 10.24
CA ARG A 972 -24.53 -5.33 10.89
C ARG A 972 -23.39 -5.18 11.88
N ALA A 973 -22.84 -3.98 12.10
CA ALA A 973 -21.68 -3.78 12.97
C ALA A 973 -21.91 -4.13 14.46
N SER A 974 -23.17 -4.32 14.88
CA SER A 974 -23.53 -4.79 16.24
C SER A 974 -23.99 -6.25 16.30
N ASP A 975 -24.02 -6.97 15.16
CA ASP A 975 -24.41 -8.37 15.08
C ASP A 975 -23.19 -9.28 15.33
N GLN A 976 -23.28 -10.09 16.38
CA GLN A 976 -22.20 -10.99 16.83
C GLN A 976 -21.77 -12.00 15.75
N ALA A 977 -22.63 -12.31 14.76
CA ALA A 977 -22.29 -13.19 13.64
C ALA A 977 -21.21 -12.59 12.71
N TYR A 978 -21.02 -11.27 12.72
CA TYR A 978 -20.10 -10.56 11.82
C TYR A 978 -18.80 -10.12 12.49
N SER A 979 -18.56 -10.44 13.77
CA SER A 979 -17.37 -9.92 14.49
C SER A 979 -16.05 -10.25 13.81
N THR A 980 -15.88 -11.49 13.31
CA THR A 980 -14.68 -11.90 12.57
C THR A 980 -14.51 -11.12 11.26
N VAL A 981 -15.61 -10.81 10.56
CA VAL A 981 -15.58 -9.99 9.33
C VAL A 981 -15.16 -8.55 9.65
N ILE A 982 -15.62 -7.99 10.77
CA ILE A 982 -15.21 -6.65 11.23
C ILE A 982 -13.72 -6.64 11.56
N ASP A 983 -13.21 -7.65 12.27
CA ASP A 983 -11.80 -7.75 12.63
C ASP A 983 -10.90 -7.94 11.38
N GLU A 984 -11.32 -8.75 10.41
CA GLU A 984 -10.63 -8.90 9.11
C GLU A 984 -10.62 -7.60 8.30
N LEU A 985 -11.74 -6.88 8.23
CA LEU A 985 -11.84 -5.60 7.51
C LEU A 985 -11.09 -4.46 8.22
N LYS A 986 -10.99 -4.49 9.55
CA LYS A 986 -10.12 -3.59 10.32
C LYS A 986 -8.64 -3.81 10.00
N LEU A 987 -8.20 -5.06 9.88
CA LEU A 987 -6.82 -5.37 9.49
C LEU A 987 -6.50 -4.80 8.09
N LYS A 988 -7.44 -4.91 7.13
CA LYS A 988 -7.30 -4.25 5.81
C LYS A 988 -7.29 -2.72 5.90
N ALA A 989 -8.12 -2.14 6.78
CA ALA A 989 -8.14 -0.70 7.00
C ALA A 989 -6.83 -0.18 7.62
N ALA A 990 -6.23 -0.94 8.54
CA ALA A 990 -4.94 -0.63 9.16
C ALA A 990 -3.77 -0.73 8.16
N ASP A 991 -3.76 -1.76 7.32
CA ASP A 991 -2.79 -1.93 6.24
C ASP A 991 -2.87 -0.78 5.22
N TRP A 992 -4.06 -0.49 4.69
CA TRP A 992 -4.31 0.66 3.82
C TRP A 992 -3.85 1.97 4.47
N TRP A 993 -4.21 2.21 5.73
CA TRP A 993 -3.82 3.43 6.47
C TRP A 993 -2.29 3.55 6.62
N SER A 994 -1.60 2.43 6.83
CA SER A 994 -0.14 2.39 6.93
C SER A 994 0.52 2.72 5.58
N GLN A 995 -0.03 2.21 4.47
CA GLN A 995 0.42 2.54 3.12
C GLN A 995 0.19 4.02 2.77
N GLN A 996 -0.97 4.59 3.12
CA GLN A 996 -1.26 6.02 2.98
C GLN A 996 -0.30 6.89 3.80
N TYR A 997 -0.02 6.48 5.05
CA TYR A 997 0.91 7.18 5.94
C TYR A 997 2.35 7.14 5.41
N SER A 998 2.85 5.97 5.00
CA SER A 998 4.17 5.85 4.36
C SER A 998 4.28 6.70 3.10
N PHE A 999 3.30 6.64 2.19
CA PHE A 999 3.31 7.44 0.95
C PHE A 999 3.46 8.95 1.23
N LEU A 1000 2.75 9.49 2.23
CA LEU A 1000 2.79 10.92 2.56
C LEU A 1000 4.00 11.35 3.42
N ASN A 1001 4.76 10.42 4.01
CA ASN A 1001 5.94 10.73 4.85
C ASN A 1001 7.29 10.32 4.24
N GLU A 1002 7.34 9.30 3.37
CA GLU A 1002 8.58 8.80 2.73
C GLU A 1002 8.95 9.59 1.47
N LEU A 1003 8.02 10.41 0.94
CA LEU A 1003 8.29 11.34 -0.16
C LEU A 1003 9.46 12.28 0.20
N PRO A 1004 10.56 12.31 -0.60
CA PRO A 1004 11.73 13.10 -0.25
C PRO A 1004 11.41 14.59 -0.05
N THR A 1005 11.97 15.19 1.01
CA THR A 1005 11.82 16.62 1.34
C THR A 1005 12.44 17.57 0.29
N SER A 1006 13.05 17.00 -0.75
CA SER A 1006 13.56 17.68 -1.96
C SER A 1006 12.58 17.64 -3.14
N GLN A 1007 11.56 16.78 -3.12
CA GLN A 1007 10.50 16.69 -4.12
C GLN A 1007 9.18 17.29 -3.60
N LEU A 1008 8.81 17.05 -2.34
CA LEU A 1008 7.81 17.87 -1.65
C LEU A 1008 8.45 19.17 -1.17
N GLY A 1009 8.54 20.15 -2.07
CA GLY A 1009 9.12 21.49 -1.83
C GLY A 1009 8.29 22.41 -0.93
N ILE A 1010 7.60 21.87 0.08
CA ILE A 1010 6.55 22.52 0.87
C ILE A 1010 7.13 23.15 2.15
N PRO A 1011 7.32 24.49 2.21
CA PRO A 1011 7.04 25.21 3.44
C PRO A 1011 5.52 25.22 3.64
N TYR A 1012 5.03 24.79 4.80
CA TYR A 1012 3.60 24.76 5.10
C TYR A 1012 2.97 26.16 4.95
N ILE A 1013 2.13 26.37 3.92
CA ILE A 1013 1.47 27.66 3.68
C ILE A 1013 0.08 27.66 4.34
N GLU A 1014 0.02 28.03 5.61
CA GLU A 1014 -1.25 28.47 6.21
C GLU A 1014 -1.70 29.78 5.52
N HIS A 1015 -2.70 29.72 4.64
CA HIS A 1015 -3.34 30.92 4.07
C HIS A 1015 -4.86 30.96 4.25
N PHE A 1016 -5.23 31.50 5.42
CA PHE A 1016 -6.14 32.65 5.54
C PHE A 1016 -7.07 32.95 4.36
N GLU A 1017 -8.37 32.82 4.59
CA GLU A 1017 -9.41 33.40 3.73
C GLU A 1017 -9.30 34.94 3.69
N ASN A 1018 -9.62 35.54 2.54
CA ASN A 1018 -9.40 36.95 2.26
C ASN A 1018 -10.29 37.90 3.08
N TYR A 1019 -9.68 38.90 3.73
CA TYR A 1019 -10.28 40.23 3.92
C TYR A 1019 -9.19 41.32 3.90
N GLN A 1020 -9.36 42.35 3.06
CA GLN A 1020 -8.44 43.50 3.01
C GLN A 1020 -8.82 44.57 4.06
N ILE A 1021 -7.83 45.04 4.83
CA ILE A 1021 -7.85 46.33 5.55
C ILE A 1021 -6.44 46.96 5.42
N ASN A 1022 -6.37 48.29 5.27
CA ASN A 1022 -5.15 49.01 4.89
C ASN A 1022 -4.29 49.49 6.09
N ASP A 1023 -2.98 49.64 5.80
CA ASP A 1023 -2.00 50.54 6.43
C ASP A 1023 -1.81 50.61 7.96
N ALA A 1024 -0.71 49.97 8.40
CA ALA A 1024 0.21 50.37 9.49
C ALA A 1024 -0.27 50.41 10.97
N PHE A 1025 0.65 50.09 11.91
CA PHE A 1025 1.18 50.98 12.98
C PHE A 1025 2.07 50.20 13.97
N GLN A 1026 2.82 50.92 14.83
CA GLN A 1026 3.53 50.40 16.01
C GLN A 1026 3.20 51.29 17.22
N GLY A 1027 3.00 50.70 18.41
CA GLY A 1027 2.83 51.42 19.67
C GLY A 1027 2.42 50.50 20.83
N ASP A 1028 2.36 51.04 22.04
CA ASP A 1028 1.75 50.35 23.19
C ASP A 1028 0.23 50.24 22.98
N TYR A 1029 -0.28 49.01 22.95
CA TYR A 1029 -1.67 48.73 22.57
C TYR A 1029 -2.65 49.02 23.71
N TRP A 1030 -3.28 50.20 23.66
CA TRP A 1030 -4.63 50.37 24.21
C TRP A 1030 -5.64 49.82 23.20
N LEU A 1031 -6.59 49.02 23.68
CA LEU A 1031 -7.58 48.32 22.85
C LEU A 1031 -8.69 49.27 22.37
N HIS A 1032 -8.37 50.12 21.37
CA HIS A 1032 -9.36 50.98 20.74
C HIS A 1032 -10.46 50.18 20.01
N ALA A 1033 -11.66 50.76 19.97
CA ALA A 1033 -12.93 50.02 20.09
C ALA A 1033 -13.33 49.07 18.95
N GLU A 1034 -12.63 49.01 17.81
CA GLU A 1034 -13.12 48.34 16.59
C GLU A 1034 -12.38 47.06 16.20
N SER A 1035 -11.15 46.82 16.70
CA SER A 1035 -10.25 45.81 16.11
C SER A 1035 -10.39 44.37 16.64
N MET A 1036 -11.19 44.11 17.69
CA MET A 1036 -11.24 42.78 18.32
C MET A 1036 -12.62 42.24 18.72
N TRP A 1037 -13.68 43.06 18.72
CA TRP A 1037 -14.90 42.74 19.49
C TRP A 1037 -16.08 42.17 18.69
N ASN A 1038 -16.04 42.21 17.36
CA ASN A 1038 -17.18 41.89 16.48
C ASN A 1038 -17.54 40.40 16.36
N ARG A 1039 -16.85 39.47 17.04
CA ARG A 1039 -17.17 38.01 17.04
C ARG A 1039 -16.98 37.34 18.41
N LEU A 1040 -17.61 37.89 19.46
CA LEU A 1040 -17.81 37.14 20.71
C LEU A 1040 -18.91 36.08 20.52
N TRP A 1041 -18.60 34.82 20.84
CA TRP A 1041 -19.50 33.68 20.63
C TRP A 1041 -20.49 33.54 21.80
N LYS A 1042 -21.77 33.34 21.49
CA LYS A 1042 -22.83 33.08 22.48
C LYS A 1042 -22.94 31.57 22.71
N SER A 1043 -22.92 31.11 23.96
CA SER A 1043 -23.30 29.73 24.30
C SER A 1043 -24.80 29.59 24.52
N ASP A 1044 -25.35 28.39 24.28
CA ASP A 1044 -26.79 28.09 24.35
C ASP A 1044 -27.40 28.23 25.75
N TYR A 1045 -26.54 28.40 26.76
CA TYR A 1045 -26.85 28.59 28.19
C TYR A 1045 -27.20 30.05 28.54
N LEU A 1046 -27.17 30.98 27.58
CA LEU A 1046 -27.51 32.40 27.77
C LEU A 1046 -28.80 32.79 27.03
N ASN A 1047 -29.70 33.47 27.73
CA ASN A 1047 -30.86 34.14 27.13
C ASN A 1047 -30.38 35.31 26.26
N SER A 1048 -29.67 36.26 26.88
CA SER A 1048 -29.03 37.40 26.22
C SER A 1048 -27.56 37.51 26.59
N PHE A 1049 -26.79 38.06 25.67
CA PHE A 1049 -25.38 38.42 25.83
C PHE A 1049 -25.11 39.65 24.96
N THR A 1050 -24.53 40.69 25.54
CA THR A 1050 -23.96 41.83 24.82
C THR A 1050 -22.62 42.20 25.45
N ALA A 1051 -21.71 42.74 24.65
CA ALA A 1051 -20.48 43.35 25.13
C ALA A 1051 -20.27 44.67 24.37
N GLN A 1052 -19.94 45.73 25.10
CA GLN A 1052 -19.81 47.08 24.56
C GLN A 1052 -18.72 47.85 25.30
N VAL A 1053 -17.97 48.69 24.59
CA VAL A 1053 -17.02 49.61 25.22
C VAL A 1053 -17.79 50.82 25.75
N VAL A 1054 -17.71 51.07 27.05
CA VAL A 1054 -18.38 52.17 27.75
C VAL A 1054 -17.37 53.20 28.27
N ASP A 1055 -17.79 54.45 28.34
CA ASP A 1055 -17.00 55.50 28.99
C ASP A 1055 -17.12 55.38 30.52
N ASP A 1056 -16.05 54.90 31.14
CA ASP A 1056 -15.94 54.69 32.59
C ASP A 1056 -15.11 55.78 33.30
N SER A 1057 -15.01 56.96 32.69
CA SER A 1057 -14.34 58.12 33.30
C SER A 1057 -14.74 58.47 34.74
N PRO A 1058 -15.95 58.14 35.28
CA PRO A 1058 -16.24 58.31 36.71
C PRO A 1058 -15.37 57.47 37.68
N ASN A 1059 -14.74 56.38 37.23
CA ASN A 1059 -13.96 55.45 38.06
C ASN A 1059 -12.44 55.52 37.82
N ASN A 1060 -11.92 56.64 37.30
CA ASN A 1060 -10.49 56.86 36.99
C ASN A 1060 -9.89 55.93 35.91
N GLY A 1061 -10.72 55.36 35.02
CA GLY A 1061 -10.29 54.55 33.87
C GLY A 1061 -10.76 55.13 32.53
N SER A 1062 -10.08 54.79 31.44
CA SER A 1062 -10.48 55.14 30.07
C SER A 1062 -11.02 53.91 29.34
N GLN A 1063 -12.25 53.97 28.83
CA GLN A 1063 -12.90 52.94 28.01
C GLN A 1063 -12.87 51.52 28.60
N ALA A 1064 -13.86 51.19 29.44
CA ALA A 1064 -14.04 49.85 29.99
C ALA A 1064 -14.88 48.96 29.06
N LEU A 1065 -14.61 47.65 29.00
CA LEU A 1065 -15.49 46.69 28.33
C LEU A 1065 -16.61 46.26 29.27
N GLU A 1066 -17.83 46.76 29.06
CA GLU A 1066 -19.05 46.28 29.73
C GLU A 1066 -19.57 45.03 29.02
N ILE A 1067 -19.54 43.90 29.72
CA ILE A 1067 -20.19 42.64 29.35
C ILE A 1067 -21.49 42.55 30.14
N THR A 1068 -22.62 42.42 29.44
CA THR A 1068 -23.96 42.28 30.02
C THR A 1068 -24.57 40.95 29.58
N PHE A 1069 -25.07 40.14 30.51
CA PHE A 1069 -25.65 38.83 30.19
C PHE A 1069 -26.79 38.40 31.12
N ASN A 1070 -27.60 37.46 30.63
CA ASN A 1070 -28.75 36.88 31.31
C ASN A 1070 -28.75 35.36 31.06
N ALA A 1071 -28.74 34.54 32.11
CA ALA A 1071 -28.61 33.08 31.97
C ALA A 1071 -29.95 32.37 31.75
N LYS A 1072 -29.91 31.31 30.93
CA LYS A 1072 -31.04 30.44 30.60
C LYS A 1072 -31.29 29.43 31.73
N GLU A 1073 -32.50 28.88 31.75
CA GLU A 1073 -32.89 27.83 32.69
C GLU A 1073 -32.45 26.43 32.19
N THR A 1074 -31.73 25.70 33.05
CA THR A 1074 -31.33 24.30 32.84
C THR A 1074 -31.70 23.45 34.06
N SER A 1075 -31.90 22.14 33.84
CA SER A 1075 -32.07 21.13 34.91
C SER A 1075 -30.75 20.69 35.53
N GLU A 1076 -29.66 20.82 34.78
CA GLU A 1076 -28.29 20.52 35.22
C GLU A 1076 -27.62 21.83 35.66
N GLY A 1077 -27.22 21.89 36.93
CA GLY A 1077 -26.74 23.11 37.57
C GLY A 1077 -25.26 23.38 37.29
N GLY A 1078 -24.96 24.32 36.39
CA GLY A 1078 -23.59 24.78 36.12
C GLY A 1078 -23.45 25.61 34.85
N ASN A 1079 -23.81 26.90 34.89
CA ASN A 1079 -23.75 27.78 33.72
C ASN A 1079 -22.34 28.34 33.47
N LEU A 1080 -21.52 27.61 32.72
CA LEU A 1080 -20.21 28.04 32.25
C LEU A 1080 -20.31 29.07 31.11
N VAL A 1081 -19.99 30.33 31.42
CA VAL A 1081 -19.77 31.37 30.41
C VAL A 1081 -18.29 31.36 30.01
N LYS A 1082 -18.02 31.18 28.71
CA LYS A 1082 -16.68 31.22 28.11
C LYS A 1082 -16.61 32.33 27.08
N LEU A 1083 -15.66 33.27 27.24
CA LEU A 1083 -15.39 34.30 26.23
C LEU A 1083 -14.06 34.02 25.54
N ARG A 1084 -14.03 34.22 24.22
CA ARG A 1084 -12.89 33.93 23.32
C ARG A 1084 -12.53 35.19 22.54
N THR A 1085 -11.25 35.53 22.48
CA THR A 1085 -10.73 36.57 21.58
C THR A 1085 -10.45 36.05 20.17
N ILE A 1086 -10.19 36.98 19.25
CA ILE A 1086 -9.44 36.70 18.01
C ILE A 1086 -8.04 36.17 18.38
N ASP A 1087 -7.43 35.49 17.42
CA ASP A 1087 -6.07 34.97 17.50
C ASP A 1087 -5.01 36.08 17.66
N MET A 1088 -4.10 35.90 18.62
CA MET A 1088 -2.96 36.77 18.90
C MET A 1088 -1.68 36.29 18.20
N SER A 1089 -1.73 35.27 17.33
CA SER A 1089 -0.59 34.76 16.56
C SER A 1089 0.19 35.87 15.82
N GLY A 1090 -0.51 36.89 15.32
CA GLY A 1090 0.06 38.10 14.72
C GLY A 1090 0.99 38.93 15.62
N PHE A 1091 1.00 38.70 16.94
CA PHE A 1091 1.94 39.31 17.89
C PHE A 1091 3.26 38.53 18.05
N GLY A 1092 3.42 37.38 17.37
CA GLY A 1092 4.73 36.79 17.08
C GLY A 1092 5.39 35.97 18.19
N GLY A 1093 4.67 34.97 18.73
CA GLY A 1093 5.26 33.76 19.33
C GLY A 1093 6.32 33.96 20.43
N GLN A 1094 6.03 34.77 21.46
CA GLN A 1094 6.89 34.99 22.62
C GLN A 1094 6.07 35.09 23.91
N ASP A 1095 6.70 35.01 25.07
CA ASP A 1095 6.02 35.05 26.37
C ASP A 1095 5.32 36.40 26.63
N PHE A 1096 4.00 36.33 26.79
CA PHE A 1096 3.14 37.47 27.09
C PHE A 1096 2.73 37.49 28.56
N ILE A 1097 2.70 38.69 29.14
CA ILE A 1097 2.09 38.96 30.43
C ILE A 1097 0.74 39.62 30.20
N VAL A 1098 -0.34 38.88 30.46
CA VAL A 1098 -1.69 39.44 30.53
C VAL A 1098 -1.95 39.93 31.94
N SER A 1099 -2.43 41.17 32.06
CA SER A 1099 -2.86 41.78 33.32
C SER A 1099 -4.16 42.56 33.12
N TYR A 1100 -5.02 42.61 34.13
CA TYR A 1100 -6.33 43.25 34.02
C TYR A 1100 -6.88 43.69 35.38
N LYS A 1101 -7.94 44.51 35.33
CA LYS A 1101 -8.85 44.82 36.44
C LYS A 1101 -10.26 44.57 35.96
N ALA A 1102 -11.11 44.00 36.82
CA ALA A 1102 -12.52 43.76 36.53
C ALA A 1102 -13.39 43.97 37.77
N ARG A 1103 -14.68 44.25 37.56
CA ARG A 1103 -15.69 44.54 38.61
C ARG A 1103 -17.09 44.15 38.13
N THR A 1104 -18.02 43.89 39.04
CA THR A 1104 -19.40 43.46 38.71
C THR A 1104 -20.46 44.37 39.34
N ASN A 1105 -21.71 44.27 38.88
CA ASN A 1105 -22.85 45.04 39.43
C ASN A 1105 -23.45 44.48 40.73
N SER A 1106 -23.02 43.31 41.20
CA SER A 1106 -23.60 42.60 42.35
C SER A 1106 -23.09 43.12 43.71
N SER A 1107 -23.39 44.38 44.02
CA SER A 1107 -23.41 44.96 45.38
C SER A 1107 -22.16 44.75 46.27
N GLY A 1108 -20.95 44.74 45.70
CA GLY A 1108 -19.68 44.68 46.42
C GLY A 1108 -18.87 45.98 46.31
N GLN A 1109 -19.13 46.99 47.16
CA GLN A 1109 -18.40 48.26 47.12
C GLN A 1109 -17.05 48.19 47.86
N ASN A 1110 -15.99 47.73 47.18
CA ASN A 1110 -14.62 48.28 47.22
C ASN A 1110 -13.71 47.56 46.20
N MET A 1111 -12.54 48.12 45.91
CA MET A 1111 -11.82 47.86 44.65
C MET A 1111 -10.56 46.97 44.79
N LEU A 1112 -10.17 46.40 43.64
CA LEU A 1112 -8.83 45.89 43.24
C LEU A 1112 -8.39 44.50 43.72
N SER A 1113 -8.05 43.66 42.73
CA SER A 1113 -6.80 42.89 42.73
C SER A 1113 -6.22 42.91 41.30
N ILE A 1114 -4.92 42.60 41.16
CA ILE A 1114 -4.22 42.57 39.86
C ILE A 1114 -3.70 41.15 39.64
N GLY A 1115 -4.22 40.47 38.62
CA GLY A 1115 -3.59 39.27 38.09
C GLY A 1115 -2.48 39.62 37.10
N SER A 1116 -1.38 38.86 37.11
CA SER A 1116 -0.42 38.82 36.01
C SER A 1116 -0.06 37.36 35.71
N ILE A 1117 -0.13 36.98 34.43
CA ILE A 1117 0.17 35.62 33.95
C ILE A 1117 1.57 35.62 33.35
N ASN A 1118 2.37 34.59 33.61
CA ASN A 1118 3.58 34.26 32.85
C ASN A 1118 3.53 32.76 32.57
N ASN A 1119 3.89 32.35 31.37
CA ASN A 1119 3.82 30.96 30.91
C ASN A 1119 4.89 30.06 31.63
N PRO A 1120 4.84 28.71 31.58
CA PRO A 1120 4.12 27.92 30.56
C PRO A 1120 3.23 26.74 31.03
N SER A 1121 3.15 26.38 32.33
CA SER A 1121 2.77 24.99 32.68
C SER A 1121 1.90 24.72 33.92
N LYS A 1122 1.25 25.73 34.54
CA LYS A 1122 0.23 25.49 35.59
C LYS A 1122 -0.91 26.52 35.60
N TYR A 1123 -2.12 26.04 35.91
CA TYR A 1123 -3.21 26.88 36.40
C TYR A 1123 -2.78 27.58 37.69
N ASN A 1124 -2.88 28.91 37.74
CA ASN A 1124 -2.68 29.70 38.95
C ASN A 1124 -4.01 30.36 39.34
N ALA A 1125 -4.43 30.15 40.59
CA ALA A 1125 -5.70 30.64 41.10
C ALA A 1125 -5.69 32.16 41.35
N LEU A 1126 -6.88 32.76 41.27
CA LEU A 1126 -7.13 34.12 41.74
C LEU A 1126 -6.98 34.22 43.26
N SER A 1127 -6.82 35.43 43.78
CA SER A 1127 -6.82 35.66 45.24
C SER A 1127 -8.14 35.22 45.87
N THR A 1128 -8.07 34.65 47.07
CA THR A 1128 -9.17 33.93 47.76
C THR A 1128 -10.42 34.75 48.09
N GLU A 1129 -10.43 36.05 47.81
CA GLU A 1129 -11.56 36.95 48.04
C GLU A 1129 -12.51 37.06 46.82
N TYR A 1130 -12.16 36.49 45.65
CA TYR A 1130 -12.88 36.71 44.39
C TYR A 1130 -13.38 35.43 43.67
N THR A 1131 -13.23 34.26 44.27
CA THR A 1131 -13.54 32.94 43.65
C THR A 1131 -15.03 32.65 43.42
N GLU A 1132 -15.95 33.53 43.82
CA GLU A 1132 -17.40 33.34 43.65
C GLU A 1132 -17.97 33.83 42.30
N PHE A 1133 -17.16 34.55 41.50
CA PHE A 1133 -17.64 35.22 40.27
C PHE A 1133 -16.75 35.02 39.03
N PHE A 1134 -15.49 34.67 39.21
CA PHE A 1134 -14.47 34.64 38.16
C PHE A 1134 -13.55 33.45 38.42
N ASP A 1135 -13.25 32.65 37.40
CA ASP A 1135 -12.51 31.38 37.59
C ASP A 1135 -11.02 31.55 37.31
N THR A 1136 -10.70 31.87 36.05
CA THR A 1136 -9.34 31.93 35.51
C THR A 1136 -9.39 32.70 34.19
N VAL A 1137 -8.30 33.39 33.87
CA VAL A 1137 -8.01 33.80 32.48
C VAL A 1137 -6.90 32.88 31.97
N VAL A 1138 -7.14 32.19 30.87
CA VAL A 1138 -6.18 31.24 30.27
C VAL A 1138 -5.74 31.78 28.91
N LEU A 1139 -4.43 31.80 28.66
CA LEU A 1139 -3.89 31.98 27.32
C LEU A 1139 -3.59 30.59 26.74
N SER A 1140 -4.23 30.22 25.63
CA SER A 1140 -4.07 28.91 24.99
C SER A 1140 -4.21 29.08 23.47
N ASN A 1141 -3.35 28.42 22.69
CA ASN A 1141 -3.28 28.52 21.23
C ASN A 1141 -3.40 29.97 20.74
N ASN A 1142 -2.57 30.84 21.32
CA ASN A 1142 -2.52 32.30 21.11
C ASN A 1142 -3.87 33.03 21.27
N ARG A 1143 -4.84 32.48 22.02
CA ARG A 1143 -6.14 33.11 22.25
C ARG A 1143 -6.38 33.28 23.75
N LEU A 1144 -6.99 34.40 24.12
CA LEU A 1144 -7.35 34.69 25.50
C LEU A 1144 -8.74 34.13 25.78
N PHE A 1145 -8.83 33.29 26.79
CA PHE A 1145 -10.08 32.70 27.29
C PHE A 1145 -10.38 33.24 28.68
N ILE A 1146 -11.60 33.76 28.86
CA ILE A 1146 -12.08 34.23 30.16
C ILE A 1146 -13.18 33.28 30.63
N TYR A 1147 -13.00 32.72 31.83
CA TYR A 1147 -13.90 31.76 32.47
C TYR A 1147 -14.53 32.39 33.72
N PHE A 1148 -15.85 32.26 33.85
CA PHE A 1148 -16.62 32.67 35.03
C PHE A 1148 -17.14 31.42 35.74
N ASN A 1149 -16.73 31.20 37.00
CA ASN A 1149 -17.15 30.00 37.75
C ASN A 1149 -18.44 30.25 38.54
N ASN A 1150 -19.21 29.18 38.70
CA ASN A 1150 -20.18 28.86 39.75
C ASN A 1150 -21.02 29.99 40.40
N LEU A 1151 -21.28 31.07 39.67
CA LEU A 1151 -22.23 32.11 40.03
C LEU A 1151 -23.57 31.46 40.45
N ALA A 1152 -24.08 31.84 41.62
CA ALA A 1152 -25.49 31.66 41.95
C ALA A 1152 -26.35 32.67 41.14
N VAL A 1153 -26.32 32.54 39.81
CA VAL A 1153 -27.05 33.41 38.87
C VAL A 1153 -28.55 33.33 39.19
N GLN A 1154 -29.14 34.44 39.64
CA GLN A 1154 -30.58 34.49 39.82
C GLN A 1154 -31.26 34.47 38.45
N LYS A 1155 -32.22 33.57 38.27
CA LYS A 1155 -32.91 33.33 36.99
C LYS A 1155 -33.53 34.63 36.47
N ASN A 1156 -33.28 34.93 35.20
CA ASN A 1156 -33.71 36.15 34.51
C ASN A 1156 -33.13 37.48 35.05
N THR A 1157 -32.18 37.47 35.99
CA THR A 1157 -31.46 38.69 36.41
C THR A 1157 -30.37 39.05 35.39
N GLU A 1158 -30.21 40.34 35.10
CA GLU A 1158 -29.14 40.87 34.25
C GLU A 1158 -27.86 41.14 35.06
N TYR A 1159 -26.77 40.48 34.67
CA TYR A 1159 -25.46 40.64 35.27
C TYR A 1159 -24.59 41.51 34.38
N LYS A 1160 -23.89 42.47 34.99
CA LYS A 1160 -22.94 43.35 34.31
C LYS A 1160 -21.56 43.21 34.93
N ILE A 1161 -20.56 43.08 34.06
CA ILE A 1161 -19.15 42.96 34.39
C ILE A 1161 -18.41 43.99 33.54
N TRP A 1162 -17.57 44.81 34.16
CA TRP A 1162 -16.69 45.74 33.46
C TRP A 1162 -15.25 45.27 33.59
N ILE A 1163 -14.47 45.43 32.51
CA ILE A 1163 -13.03 45.20 32.48
C ILE A 1163 -12.35 46.52 32.12
N ASP A 1164 -11.63 47.12 33.07
CA ASP A 1164 -11.28 48.55 33.06
C ASP A 1164 -9.81 48.84 32.69
N ASP A 1165 -8.94 47.81 32.68
CA ASP A 1165 -7.48 47.99 32.52
C ASP A 1165 -6.78 46.73 31.95
N LEU A 1166 -7.36 46.11 30.92
CA LEU A 1166 -6.79 44.92 30.25
C LEU A 1166 -5.56 45.31 29.41
N LYS A 1167 -4.39 44.84 29.84
CA LYS A 1167 -3.08 45.08 29.22
C LYS A 1167 -2.37 43.76 28.93
N ILE A 1168 -1.82 43.65 27.73
CA ILE A 1168 -0.95 42.54 27.32
C ILE A 1168 0.44 43.14 27.05
N SER A 1169 1.43 42.77 27.85
CA SER A 1169 2.81 43.20 27.70
C SER A 1169 3.72 42.00 27.37
N ARG A 1170 4.93 42.28 26.89
CA ARG A 1170 5.93 41.27 26.53
C ARG A 1170 6.85 41.01 27.73
N SER A 1171 7.08 39.75 28.07
CA SER A 1171 7.98 39.38 29.16
C SER A 1171 9.43 39.73 28.79
N THR A 1172 10.07 40.60 29.57
CA THR A 1172 11.50 40.92 29.46
C THR A 1172 12.24 40.36 30.66
N ALA A 1173 12.82 39.16 30.51
CA ALA A 1173 13.69 38.58 31.54
C ALA A 1173 14.96 39.43 31.69
N THR A 1174 15.24 39.87 32.92
CA THR A 1174 16.39 40.73 33.25
C THR A 1174 17.69 39.93 33.28
N ILE A 1175 18.78 40.53 32.80
CA ILE A 1175 20.13 39.94 32.80
C ILE A 1175 20.67 39.78 34.24
N VAL A 1176 20.97 38.54 34.68
CA VAL A 1176 22.10 38.18 35.56
C VAL A 1176 22.55 36.73 35.27
N ASP A 1177 23.85 36.57 35.03
CA ASP A 1177 24.73 35.38 35.14
C ASP A 1177 24.21 33.94 34.86
N ALA A 1178 24.53 33.42 33.66
CA ALA A 1178 25.45 32.27 33.49
C ALA A 1178 25.88 32.16 32.01
N ILE A 1179 27.06 31.58 31.73
CA ILE A 1179 27.64 31.38 30.39
C ILE A 1179 27.80 29.87 30.13
N ASP A 1180 27.47 29.40 28.92
CA ASP A 1180 28.26 28.42 28.17
C ASP A 1180 27.88 28.43 26.67
N ASP A 1181 28.79 27.93 25.81
CA ASP A 1181 28.85 28.25 24.38
C ASP A 1181 27.95 27.42 23.43
N ALA A 1182 27.36 28.09 22.42
CA ALA A 1182 27.03 27.51 21.10
C ALA A 1182 26.96 28.62 20.01
N PRO A 1183 27.49 28.42 18.78
CA PRO A 1183 27.67 29.50 17.80
C PRO A 1183 26.48 29.75 16.84
N MET A 1184 26.45 30.95 16.26
CA MET A 1184 25.52 31.39 15.20
C MET A 1184 25.66 30.56 13.90
N ASN A 1185 24.56 30.32 13.16
CA ASN A 1185 24.62 30.00 11.71
C ASN A 1185 23.30 30.13 10.91
N ALA A 1186 22.31 30.92 11.36
CA ALA A 1186 21.01 31.08 10.67
C ALA A 1186 20.84 32.48 10.04
N ILE A 1187 21.08 32.61 8.73
CA ILE A 1187 20.82 33.85 7.98
C ILE A 1187 19.40 33.81 7.40
N SER A 1188 18.46 34.54 8.00
CA SER A 1188 17.08 34.64 7.49
C SER A 1188 16.92 35.79 6.50
N VAL A 1189 16.22 35.52 5.40
CA VAL A 1189 15.84 36.51 4.38
C VAL A 1189 14.33 36.63 4.31
N TYR A 1190 13.82 37.85 4.39
CA TYR A 1190 12.40 38.14 4.38
C TYR A 1190 12.02 38.97 3.14
N PRO A 1191 11.31 38.40 2.15
CA PRO A 1191 10.60 39.20 1.17
C PRO A 1191 9.41 39.88 1.88
N ASN A 1192 9.42 41.21 1.93
CA ASN A 1192 8.27 41.99 2.38
C ASN A 1192 7.49 42.43 1.13
N PRO A 1193 6.24 41.97 0.91
CA PRO A 1193 5.50 42.27 -0.33
C PRO A 1193 5.29 43.77 -0.60
N ALA A 1194 5.26 44.59 0.45
CA ALA A 1194 5.12 46.04 0.37
C ALA A 1194 6.46 46.80 0.22
N LYS A 1195 7.61 46.11 0.12
CA LYS A 1195 8.93 46.75 -0.04
C LYS A 1195 9.71 46.15 -1.20
N SER A 1196 10.27 47.05 -2.01
CA SER A 1196 11.19 46.75 -3.11
C SER A 1196 12.55 46.20 -2.66
N THR A 1197 12.74 45.70 -1.44
CA THR A 1197 14.07 45.45 -0.85
C THR A 1197 14.08 44.25 0.09
N LEU A 1198 14.97 43.29 -0.18
CA LEU A 1198 15.33 42.19 0.71
C LEU A 1198 16.30 42.66 1.80
N TYR A 1199 16.14 42.18 3.03
CA TYR A 1199 17.03 42.45 4.16
C TYR A 1199 17.51 41.12 4.76
N PHE A 1200 18.76 41.12 5.25
CA PHE A 1200 19.45 39.93 5.75
C PHE A 1200 19.60 40.03 7.27
N LYS A 1201 19.06 39.04 8.00
CA LYS A 1201 19.08 39.01 9.46
C LYS A 1201 20.16 38.05 9.95
N GLY A 1202 20.88 38.43 11.01
CA GLY A 1202 21.98 37.64 11.58
C GLY A 1202 23.37 37.97 11.04
N VAL A 1203 23.52 38.98 10.19
CA VAL A 1203 24.80 39.46 9.65
C VAL A 1203 24.79 40.99 9.61
N GLU A 1204 25.88 41.66 9.99
CA GLU A 1204 25.99 43.11 9.86
C GLU A 1204 26.15 43.54 8.39
N LEU A 1205 27.02 42.86 7.62
CA LEU A 1205 27.31 43.14 6.21
C LEU A 1205 27.63 41.86 5.41
N LEU A 1206 27.11 41.77 4.19
CA LEU A 1206 27.43 40.76 3.17
C LEU A 1206 28.52 41.28 2.24
N ASP A 1207 29.58 40.51 2.01
CA ASP A 1207 30.72 40.87 1.14
C ASP A 1207 30.33 40.95 -0.34
N SER A 1208 29.50 40.01 -0.81
CA SER A 1208 28.92 40.04 -2.16
C SER A 1208 27.58 39.31 -2.23
N SER A 1209 26.79 39.56 -3.29
CA SER A 1209 25.54 38.85 -3.55
C SER A 1209 25.13 38.88 -5.03
N ARG A 1210 24.45 37.83 -5.51
CA ARG A 1210 23.94 37.67 -6.88
C ARG A 1210 22.51 37.15 -6.87
N ILE A 1211 21.63 37.80 -7.62
CA ILE A 1211 20.31 37.27 -7.97
C ILE A 1211 20.40 36.64 -9.35
N TYR A 1212 19.87 35.43 -9.49
CA TYR A 1212 19.64 34.77 -10.78
C TYR A 1212 18.21 34.23 -10.90
N THR A 1213 17.76 34.07 -12.15
CA THR A 1213 16.50 33.39 -12.47
C THR A 1213 16.58 31.90 -12.13
N ILE A 1214 15.43 31.23 -12.10
CA ILE A 1214 15.35 29.76 -12.03
C ILE A 1214 16.18 29.06 -13.12
N ASN A 1215 16.32 29.69 -14.30
CA ASN A 1215 17.16 29.20 -15.42
C ASN A 1215 18.64 29.62 -15.30
N GLY A 1216 19.12 30.02 -14.11
CA GLY A 1216 20.54 30.33 -13.84
C GLY A 1216 21.05 31.67 -14.38
N GLN A 1217 20.22 32.48 -15.05
CA GLN A 1217 20.65 33.77 -15.61
C GLN A 1217 20.82 34.83 -14.50
N ILE A 1218 22.03 35.36 -14.31
CA ILE A 1218 22.30 36.43 -13.35
C ILE A 1218 21.64 37.75 -13.81
N ILE A 1219 20.82 38.34 -12.94
CA ILE A 1219 20.05 39.56 -13.20
C ILE A 1219 20.38 40.73 -12.25
N LYS A 1220 21.03 40.47 -11.12
CA LYS A 1220 21.59 41.51 -10.23
C LYS A 1220 22.84 40.99 -9.51
N HIS A 1221 23.87 41.82 -9.36
CA HIS A 1221 25.13 41.44 -8.71
C HIS A 1221 25.70 42.64 -7.96
N ILE A 1222 26.01 42.46 -6.67
CA ILE A 1222 26.58 43.48 -5.79
C ILE A 1222 27.87 42.91 -5.19
N THR A 1223 28.97 43.66 -5.33
CA THR A 1223 30.35 43.22 -5.01
C THR A 1223 31.02 44.08 -3.95
N LYS A 1224 30.22 44.67 -3.06
CA LYS A 1224 30.65 45.56 -1.97
C LYS A 1224 29.83 45.25 -0.73
N GLN A 1225 30.36 45.59 0.44
CA GLN A 1225 29.66 45.33 1.69
C GLN A 1225 28.30 46.06 1.78
N HIS A 1226 27.25 45.28 2.06
CA HIS A 1226 25.85 45.73 2.08
C HIS A 1226 24.99 44.83 2.98
N SER A 1227 23.88 45.36 3.50
CA SER A 1227 22.95 44.64 4.39
C SER A 1227 21.54 44.43 3.80
N SER A 1228 21.31 44.89 2.57
CA SER A 1228 20.01 44.80 1.88
C SER A 1228 20.15 44.91 0.37
N ILE A 1229 19.22 44.32 -0.38
CA ILE A 1229 19.25 44.23 -1.84
C ILE A 1229 17.89 44.62 -2.42
N ASP A 1230 17.87 45.68 -3.23
CA ASP A 1230 16.69 46.10 -3.98
C ASP A 1230 16.30 45.05 -5.04
N ILE A 1231 15.03 44.63 -5.02
CA ILE A 1231 14.35 43.71 -5.95
C ILE A 1231 13.13 44.36 -6.64
N GLY A 1232 12.92 45.67 -6.47
CA GLY A 1232 11.77 46.40 -7.02
C GLY A 1232 11.64 46.25 -8.53
N SER A 1233 12.77 46.22 -9.25
CA SER A 1233 12.85 46.11 -10.71
C SER A 1233 12.68 44.69 -11.28
N LEU A 1234 12.55 43.65 -10.45
CA LEU A 1234 12.35 42.27 -10.94
C LEU A 1234 10.89 42.04 -11.39
N ALA A 1235 10.66 41.08 -12.28
CA ALA A 1235 9.31 40.62 -12.62
C ALA A 1235 8.70 39.79 -11.48
N LYS A 1236 7.44 39.38 -11.60
CA LYS A 1236 6.88 38.32 -10.74
C LYS A 1236 7.54 36.99 -11.10
N GLY A 1237 7.77 36.13 -10.11
CA GLY A 1237 8.33 34.79 -10.31
C GLY A 1237 9.37 34.35 -9.26
N VAL A 1238 9.98 33.19 -9.52
CA VAL A 1238 10.96 32.54 -8.62
C VAL A 1238 12.38 32.98 -8.98
N TYR A 1239 13.14 33.36 -7.96
CA TYR A 1239 14.53 33.78 -8.06
C TYR A 1239 15.39 33.10 -7.00
N TYR A 1240 16.67 32.92 -7.31
CA TYR A 1240 17.67 32.49 -6.34
C TYR A 1240 18.59 33.66 -6.01
N ILE A 1241 18.99 33.75 -4.74
CA ILE A 1241 19.95 34.74 -4.26
C ILE A 1241 21.14 34.03 -3.60
N GLU A 1242 22.27 34.08 -4.30
CA GLU A 1242 23.59 33.75 -3.76
C GLU A 1242 24.07 34.94 -2.93
N ILE A 1243 24.47 34.68 -1.69
CA ILE A 1243 25.06 35.67 -0.79
C ILE A 1243 26.40 35.15 -0.25
N GLN A 1244 27.32 36.06 0.03
CA GLN A 1244 28.61 35.74 0.62
C GLN A 1244 28.90 36.67 1.81
N SER A 1245 29.32 36.11 2.94
CA SER A 1245 29.78 36.88 4.10
C SER A 1245 30.85 36.10 4.87
N GLN A 1246 31.90 36.80 5.32
CA GLN A 1246 33.05 36.22 6.02
C GLN A 1246 33.69 35.05 5.25
N GLY A 1247 33.65 35.14 3.91
CA GLY A 1247 34.13 34.11 2.99
C GLY A 1247 33.14 32.96 2.71
N GLN A 1248 32.22 32.64 3.62
CA GLN A 1248 31.20 31.61 3.41
C GLN A 1248 30.14 32.05 2.38
N LYS A 1249 29.59 31.08 1.65
CA LYS A 1249 28.67 31.26 0.53
C LYS A 1249 27.36 30.50 0.78
N THR A 1250 26.24 31.20 0.70
CA THR A 1250 24.88 30.65 0.92
C THR A 1250 24.01 30.93 -0.31
N ILE A 1251 23.07 30.05 -0.63
CA ILE A 1251 22.11 30.22 -1.74
C ILE A 1251 20.70 30.06 -1.16
N LEU A 1252 19.79 30.97 -1.48
CA LEU A 1252 18.42 31.00 -0.94
C LEU A 1252 17.40 31.20 -2.09
N LYS A 1253 16.31 30.44 -2.09
CA LYS A 1253 15.15 30.62 -2.99
C LYS A 1253 14.27 31.75 -2.43
N PHE A 1254 13.82 32.69 -3.27
CA PHE A 1254 12.78 33.65 -2.92
C PHE A 1254 11.80 33.83 -4.08
N ILE A 1255 10.54 34.10 -3.74
CA ILE A 1255 9.47 34.35 -4.71
C ILE A 1255 9.14 35.85 -4.67
N LYS A 1256 9.03 36.48 -5.83
CA LYS A 1256 8.44 37.81 -5.96
C LYS A 1256 6.99 37.67 -6.45
N ALA A 1257 6.07 37.99 -5.54
CA ALA A 1257 4.62 38.00 -5.76
C ALA A 1257 4.14 39.17 -6.62
#